data_AF-A0A8J4YK13-F1
#
_entry.id   AF-A0A8J4YK13-F1
#
_cell.length_a   1.000
_cell.length_b   1.000
_cell.length_c   1.000
_cell.angle_alpha   90.00
_cell.angle_beta   90.00
_cell.angle_gamma   90.00
#
_symmetry.space_group_name_H-M   'P 1'
#
loop_
_entity.id
_entity.type
_entity.pdbx_description
1 polymer ?
#
loop_
_entity_poly.entity_id
_entity_poly.type
_entity_poly.pdbx_seq_one_letter_code
_entity_poly.pdbx_strand_id
1 'polypeptide(L)'
;MEVIFPVVANVDQGEIELTVSAITQIGRDEETATLMVEPEGATIDRHTSILLDLKNRAVVYEYMDIIVEESYVIPLSIFRRFVAGSPRGHVSLCGDVVGPSFPYGEPVDTMQMLRKELRGTEASTFNFGANLWTLHYLRLTNQLDITEVQEVFDRLNVELAAIMYRFSADGSFKNWDSAGPSVWLTAWTTRTMQQAQFQDWENYLYIQPDIISKAVAWMVSYQDPVTGAFRETHHYELVPLDKKASPYMYGQEWRGQKNITLTAQCLITLEQTINTLQGNIRAVANNARSQAVKYLEKELVYIFDPYELAIVAYALSLANSVEKETAYGKLDRYKRKESEWPDTLVAMQALTEYSYRARLRDITDMKVIVEATGEEGRSAHSVVVSTGNVSKMSIIPIENVWGLVNVVANGAGQAILQLDVSYGVDWTNLKKQPPVEAFDMTIDEDFSRFGNKSHCTITVCARWINTLESMTSSASVIEIEVPTGYVAFQIDLERSISLAQRSRSFPSLRDVIGGHGDTFAKKTIPSNESWCFSYEMKRWYPVANLTRVRMATIYEQYQPERFQMLMLNSTVNTLDICEVCGSYQCPYCPIYSSALTLVPPPIAASALVFLVSYVWQLLAPATHLPWRATLSELHASNRVDFMTKRSSSP
;
A
#
# COMPACT_ATOMS: atom_id res chain seq x y z
N MET A 1 30.79 14.10 -14.09
CA MET A 1 31.28 12.79 -14.54
C MET A 1 30.54 11.77 -13.68
N GLU A 2 29.77 10.90 -14.31
CA GLU A 2 29.02 9.86 -13.62
C GLU A 2 29.80 8.55 -13.75
N VAL A 3 29.91 7.79 -12.66
CA VAL A 3 30.62 6.50 -12.63
C VAL A 3 29.61 5.45 -12.22
N ILE A 4 29.42 4.44 -13.07
CA ILE A 4 28.44 3.37 -12.87
C ILE A 4 29.19 2.08 -12.55
N PHE A 5 28.81 1.42 -11.45
CA PHE A 5 29.37 0.13 -11.04
C PHE A 5 28.34 -0.98 -11.28
N PRO A 6 28.60 -1.95 -12.17
CA PRO A 6 27.75 -3.13 -12.30
C PRO A 6 28.01 -4.05 -11.10
N VAL A 7 26.97 -4.31 -10.31
CA VAL A 7 27.00 -5.19 -9.15
C VAL A 7 26.03 -6.34 -9.35
N VAL A 8 26.45 -7.56 -9.03
CA VAL A 8 25.61 -8.75 -8.99
C VAL A 8 25.59 -9.25 -7.55
N ALA A 9 24.40 -9.37 -6.98
CA ALA A 9 24.24 -9.97 -5.66
C ALA A 9 24.55 -11.47 -5.71
N ASN A 10 25.41 -11.94 -4.82
CA ASN A 10 25.74 -13.37 -4.67
C ASN A 10 24.91 -14.07 -3.59
N VAL A 11 24.07 -13.32 -2.87
CA VAL A 11 23.16 -13.83 -1.84
C VAL A 11 21.75 -13.88 -2.40
N ASP A 12 20.98 -14.90 -2.00
CA ASP A 12 19.59 -15.06 -2.45
C ASP A 12 18.65 -14.01 -1.85
N GLN A 13 18.93 -13.56 -0.61
CA GLN A 13 18.20 -12.51 0.09
C GLN A 13 19.07 -11.91 1.21
N GLY A 14 18.78 -10.67 1.61
CA GLY A 14 19.42 -10.00 2.75
C GLY A 14 20.17 -8.72 2.37
N GLU A 15 21.02 -8.23 3.27
CA GLU A 15 21.75 -6.98 3.09
C GLU A 15 23.20 -7.25 2.66
N ILE A 16 23.68 -6.48 1.67
CA ILE A 16 25.06 -6.49 1.20
C ILE A 16 25.66 -5.11 1.44
N GLU A 17 26.79 -5.01 2.12
CA GLU A 17 27.54 -3.76 2.24
C GLU A 17 28.45 -3.55 1.02
N LEU A 18 28.34 -2.38 0.39
CA LEU A 18 29.12 -1.95 -0.77
C LEU A 18 29.96 -0.74 -0.38
N THR A 19 31.28 -0.92 -0.28
CA THR A 19 32.21 0.19 -0.02
C THR A 19 32.80 0.69 -1.34
N VAL A 20 32.57 1.97 -1.64
CA VAL A 20 33.13 2.67 -2.79
C VAL A 20 34.24 3.58 -2.30
N SER A 21 35.48 3.33 -2.76
CA SER A 21 36.64 4.15 -2.42
C SER A 21 37.06 5.02 -3.62
N ALA A 22 37.10 6.34 -3.43
CA ALA A 22 37.64 7.29 -4.38
C ALA A 22 39.06 7.71 -3.97
N ILE A 23 40.03 7.52 -4.86
CA ILE A 23 41.45 7.80 -4.58
C ILE A 23 41.95 8.89 -5.52
N THR A 24 42.57 9.93 -4.95
CA THR A 24 43.27 11.00 -5.66
C THR A 24 44.75 11.01 -5.25
N GLN A 25 45.58 11.84 -5.90
CA GLN A 25 47.00 11.98 -5.52
C GLN A 25 47.19 12.58 -4.10
N ILE A 26 46.16 13.22 -3.54
CA ILE A 26 46.22 13.98 -2.28
C ILE A 26 45.52 13.22 -1.15
N GLY A 27 44.56 12.36 -1.44
CA GLY A 27 43.80 11.65 -0.41
C GLY A 27 42.90 10.53 -0.96
N ARG A 28 42.40 9.72 -0.03
CA ARG A 28 41.42 8.65 -0.24
C ARG A 28 40.18 8.99 0.55
N ASP A 29 39.02 8.81 -0.06
CA ASP A 29 37.72 8.92 0.56
C ASP A 29 36.95 7.62 0.34
N GLU A 30 36.17 7.18 1.33
CA GLU A 30 35.43 5.92 1.28
C GLU A 30 34.02 6.10 1.80
N GLU A 31 33.06 5.64 1.03
CA GLU A 31 31.66 5.64 1.41
C GLU A 31 31.14 4.20 1.34
N THR A 32 30.42 3.78 2.38
CA THR A 32 29.80 2.45 2.44
C THR A 32 28.30 2.59 2.36
N ALA A 33 27.68 1.85 1.46
CA ALA A 33 26.23 1.82 1.26
C ALA A 33 25.72 0.38 1.40
N THR A 34 24.55 0.21 2.00
CA THR A 34 23.88 -1.09 2.14
C THR A 34 22.91 -1.30 0.97
N LEU A 35 23.01 -2.45 0.29
CA LEU A 35 22.10 -2.91 -0.75
C LEU A 35 21.21 -4.02 -0.20
N MET A 36 19.90 -3.80 -0.18
CA MET A 36 18.91 -4.82 0.20
C MET A 36 18.53 -5.68 -1.01
N VAL A 37 18.71 -6.98 -0.89
CA VAL A 37 18.35 -7.98 -1.91
C VAL A 37 17.05 -8.65 -1.50
N GLU A 38 16.03 -8.49 -2.34
CA GLU A 38 14.74 -9.14 -2.18
C GLU A 38 14.72 -10.50 -2.90
N PRO A 39 14.01 -11.49 -2.34
CA PRO A 39 13.93 -12.82 -2.95
C PRO A 39 13.11 -12.81 -4.25
N GLU A 40 13.38 -13.79 -5.13
CA GLU A 40 12.61 -13.94 -6.35
C GLU A 40 11.20 -14.52 -6.13
N GLY A 41 10.28 -14.17 -7.03
CA GLY A 41 8.91 -14.67 -7.07
C GLY A 41 7.90 -13.72 -6.44
N ALA A 42 6.61 -14.02 -6.61
CA ALA A 42 5.55 -13.28 -5.94
C ALA A 42 5.58 -13.61 -4.44
N THR A 43 5.77 -12.60 -3.61
CA THR A 43 5.88 -12.78 -2.16
C THR A 43 4.52 -13.06 -1.53
N ILE A 44 4.47 -14.07 -0.66
CA ILE A 44 3.30 -14.38 0.16
C ILE A 44 3.67 -14.18 1.61
N ASP A 45 3.02 -13.20 2.22
CA ASP A 45 3.11 -12.93 3.64
C ASP A 45 2.04 -13.66 4.45
N ARG A 46 2.46 -14.27 5.55
CA ARG A 46 1.62 -14.85 6.59
C ARG A 46 1.99 -14.27 7.94
N HIS A 47 0.98 -13.76 8.63
CA HIS A 47 1.08 -13.30 10.00
C HIS A 47 0.17 -14.18 10.87
N THR A 48 0.71 -14.69 11.96
CA THR A 48 -0.03 -15.44 12.98
C THR A 48 0.25 -14.84 14.34
N SER A 49 -0.78 -14.63 15.16
CA SER A 49 -0.62 -14.01 16.48
C SER A 49 -1.35 -14.81 17.55
N ILE A 50 -0.74 -14.88 18.73
CA ILE A 50 -1.27 -15.56 19.91
C ILE A 50 -1.11 -14.64 21.11
N LEU A 51 -2.15 -14.56 21.94
CA LEU A 51 -2.10 -13.88 23.23
C LEU A 51 -1.62 -14.85 24.31
N LEU A 52 -0.46 -14.58 24.90
CA LEU A 52 0.06 -15.27 26.07
C LEU A 52 -0.63 -14.70 27.32
N ASP A 53 -1.54 -15.46 27.94
CA ASP A 53 -2.29 -15.02 29.11
C ASP A 53 -1.87 -15.77 30.39
N LEU A 54 -1.06 -15.11 31.23
CA LEU A 54 -0.56 -15.62 32.51
C LEU A 54 -1.32 -15.03 33.71
N LYS A 55 -2.54 -14.49 33.51
CA LYS A 55 -3.33 -13.95 34.62
C LYS A 55 -3.80 -15.01 35.62
N ASN A 56 -4.23 -16.16 35.11
CA ASN A 56 -4.80 -17.25 35.91
C ASN A 56 -3.90 -18.49 35.97
N ARG A 57 -2.72 -18.45 35.32
CA ARG A 57 -1.79 -19.58 35.17
C ARG A 57 -0.36 -19.07 35.24
N ALA A 58 0.53 -19.80 35.92
CA ALA A 58 1.94 -19.43 36.04
C ALA A 58 2.79 -19.81 34.81
N VAL A 59 2.32 -20.78 34.01
CA VAL A 59 3.00 -21.28 32.81
C VAL A 59 1.98 -21.47 31.69
N VAL A 60 2.34 -21.05 30.49
CA VAL A 60 1.56 -21.21 29.26
C VAL A 60 2.46 -21.83 28.19
N TYR A 61 1.94 -22.85 27.51
CA TYR A 61 2.58 -23.55 26.40
C TYR A 61 1.77 -23.27 25.15
N GLU A 62 2.39 -22.70 24.14
CA GLU A 62 1.78 -22.44 22.84
C GLU A 62 2.69 -22.93 21.73
N TYR A 63 2.10 -23.22 20.58
CA TYR A 63 2.81 -23.65 19.38
C TYR A 63 2.30 -22.87 18.18
N MET A 64 3.21 -22.41 17.35
CA MET A 64 2.92 -21.75 16.08
C MET A 64 3.42 -22.61 14.93
N ASP A 65 2.59 -22.74 13.89
CA ASP A 65 2.90 -23.58 12.73
C ASP A 65 3.49 -22.72 11.60
N ILE A 66 4.65 -23.14 11.08
CA ILE A 66 5.26 -22.53 9.91
C ILE A 66 4.75 -23.28 8.68
N ILE A 67 3.96 -22.59 7.85
CA ILE A 67 3.33 -23.20 6.67
C ILE A 67 4.31 -23.63 5.56
N VAL A 68 5.59 -23.26 5.68
CA VAL A 68 6.65 -23.58 4.73
C VAL A 68 7.27 -24.93 5.09
N GLU A 69 7.41 -25.80 4.10
CA GLU A 69 8.04 -27.10 4.26
C GLU A 69 9.58 -27.01 4.12
N GLU A 70 10.30 -27.98 4.68
CA GLU A 70 11.77 -28.01 4.67
C GLU A 70 12.36 -27.96 3.25
N SER A 71 11.82 -28.77 2.33
CA SER A 71 12.33 -28.86 0.95
C SER A 71 11.39 -28.21 -0.06
N TYR A 72 11.92 -27.36 -0.93
CA TYR A 72 11.19 -26.75 -2.05
C TYR A 72 10.90 -27.73 -3.20
N VAL A 73 11.70 -28.79 -3.34
CA VAL A 73 11.60 -29.78 -4.43
C VAL A 73 10.46 -30.75 -4.16
N ILE A 74 9.56 -30.90 -5.12
CA ILE A 74 8.56 -31.97 -5.12
C ILE A 74 9.10 -33.13 -5.98
N PRO A 75 9.30 -34.33 -5.41
CA PRO A 75 9.77 -35.49 -6.17
C PRO A 75 8.89 -35.77 -7.39
N LEU A 76 9.51 -36.00 -8.55
CA LEU A 76 8.84 -36.32 -9.82
C LEU A 76 7.89 -35.23 -10.36
N SER A 77 8.03 -33.99 -9.90
CA SER A 77 7.25 -32.84 -10.37
C SER A 77 8.17 -31.75 -10.92
N ILE A 78 7.67 -31.01 -11.92
CA ILE A 78 8.32 -29.80 -12.44
C ILE A 78 8.03 -28.60 -11.51
N PHE A 79 6.94 -28.69 -10.74
CA PHE A 79 6.54 -27.66 -9.79
C PHE A 79 7.40 -27.72 -8.53
N ARG A 80 7.83 -26.54 -8.06
CA ARG A 80 8.41 -26.35 -6.74
C ARG A 80 7.38 -25.75 -5.79
N ARG A 81 7.51 -26.02 -4.48
CA ARG A 81 6.60 -25.53 -3.43
C ARG A 81 6.75 -24.03 -3.19
N PHE A 82 7.98 -23.55 -3.25
CA PHE A 82 8.36 -22.14 -3.10
C PHE A 82 9.70 -21.92 -3.82
N VAL A 83 10.09 -20.66 -3.99
CA VAL A 83 11.37 -20.28 -4.60
C VAL A 83 12.52 -20.53 -3.63
N ALA A 84 13.59 -21.18 -4.07
CA ALA A 84 14.75 -21.46 -3.22
C ALA A 84 15.36 -20.16 -2.66
N GLY A 85 15.78 -20.18 -1.39
CA GLY A 85 16.34 -19.01 -0.72
C GLY A 85 15.35 -17.89 -0.38
N SER A 86 14.05 -18.03 -0.73
CA SER A 86 13.02 -17.01 -0.47
C SER A 86 12.37 -17.03 0.92
N PRO A 87 12.28 -18.16 1.67
CA PRO A 87 11.64 -18.14 2.98
C PRO A 87 12.44 -17.28 3.97
N ARG A 88 11.75 -16.38 4.65
CA ARG A 88 12.25 -15.63 5.80
C ARG A 88 11.15 -15.52 6.84
N GLY A 89 11.52 -15.57 8.11
CA GLY A 89 10.55 -15.49 9.19
C GLY A 89 11.18 -15.00 10.48
N HIS A 90 10.35 -14.40 11.32
CA HIS A 90 10.76 -13.96 12.65
C HIS A 90 9.59 -14.06 13.62
N VAL A 91 9.93 -14.24 14.89
CA VAL A 91 8.98 -14.16 16.00
C VAL A 91 9.14 -12.80 16.66
N SER A 92 8.05 -12.06 16.78
CA SER A 92 8.01 -10.83 17.57
C SER A 92 7.24 -11.04 18.87
N LEU A 93 7.79 -10.54 19.97
CA LEU A 93 7.21 -10.61 21.30
C LEU A 93 7.06 -9.19 21.86
N CYS A 94 5.85 -8.86 22.31
CA CYS A 94 5.56 -7.62 23.01
C CYS A 94 4.88 -7.91 24.35
N GLY A 95 5.31 -7.24 25.41
CA GLY A 95 4.77 -7.40 26.76
C GLY A 95 3.43 -6.73 27.01
N ASP A 96 2.87 -6.05 26.02
CA ASP A 96 1.59 -5.36 26.12
C ASP A 96 0.62 -5.82 25.05
N VAL A 97 -0.67 -5.70 25.35
CA VAL A 97 -1.78 -6.01 24.43
C VAL A 97 -2.02 -4.92 23.38
N VAL A 98 -1.50 -3.71 23.62
CA VAL A 98 -1.54 -2.60 22.64
C VAL A 98 -0.54 -2.84 21.50
N GLY A 99 0.50 -3.65 21.75
CA GLY A 99 1.65 -3.80 20.86
C GLY A 99 2.75 -2.78 21.17
N PRO A 100 3.81 -2.71 20.34
CA PRO A 100 4.87 -1.74 20.50
C PRO A 100 4.38 -0.32 20.23
N SER A 101 4.78 0.63 21.06
CA SER A 101 4.39 2.03 20.91
C SER A 101 4.93 2.63 19.60
N PHE A 102 6.25 2.57 19.40
CA PHE A 102 6.92 3.01 18.17
C PHE A 102 7.90 1.93 17.74
N PRO A 103 7.55 1.10 16.73
CA PRO A 103 8.50 0.17 16.14
C PRO A 103 9.72 0.93 15.64
N TYR A 104 10.92 0.52 16.04
CA TYR A 104 12.20 1.12 15.61
C TYR A 104 12.43 2.59 16.01
N GLY A 105 11.56 3.18 16.86
CA GLY A 105 11.69 4.58 17.29
C GLY A 105 11.17 5.60 16.28
N GLU A 106 10.49 5.15 15.22
CA GLU A 106 9.93 6.01 14.18
C GLU A 106 8.41 6.19 14.35
N PRO A 107 7.82 7.29 13.84
CA PRO A 107 6.37 7.45 13.77
C PRO A 107 5.71 6.34 12.96
N VAL A 108 4.54 5.91 13.42
CA VAL A 108 3.77 4.83 12.81
C VAL A 108 3.03 5.33 11.56
N ASP A 109 3.10 4.57 10.47
CA ASP A 109 2.37 4.84 9.21
C ASP A 109 1.54 3.61 8.80
N THR A 110 0.58 3.82 7.89
CA THR A 110 -0.19 2.80 7.16
C THR A 110 0.70 1.68 6.61
N MET A 111 1.89 2.01 6.12
CA MET A 111 2.88 1.02 5.67
C MET A 111 3.26 0.04 6.78
N GLN A 112 3.57 0.53 7.98
CA GLN A 112 4.00 -0.31 9.09
C GLN A 112 2.83 -1.10 9.69
N MET A 113 1.65 -0.49 9.80
CA MET A 113 0.49 -1.14 10.44
C MET A 113 -0.29 -2.07 9.51
N LEU A 114 -0.47 -1.67 8.25
CA LEU A 114 -1.34 -2.35 7.29
C LEU A 114 -0.56 -3.05 6.19
N ARG A 115 0.74 -2.78 6.02
CA ARG A 115 1.55 -3.18 4.85
C ARG A 115 0.96 -2.68 3.53
N LYS A 116 0.23 -1.55 3.57
CA LYS A 116 -0.49 -0.96 2.42
C LYS A 116 -0.32 0.54 2.36
N GLU A 117 0.00 1.08 1.18
CA GLU A 117 0.21 2.52 1.01
C GLU A 117 -1.14 3.15 0.73
N LEU A 118 -1.63 3.96 1.67
CA LEU A 118 -2.89 4.65 1.50
C LEU A 118 -2.64 6.15 1.35
N ARG A 119 -3.48 6.80 0.52
CA ARG A 119 -3.50 8.26 0.34
C ARG A 119 -4.91 8.80 0.42
N GLY A 120 -4.96 10.12 0.60
CA GLY A 120 -6.19 10.87 0.81
C GLY A 120 -6.32 11.27 2.28
N THR A 121 -7.32 12.11 2.54
CA THR A 121 -7.60 12.59 3.89
C THR A 121 -7.85 11.46 4.88
N GLU A 122 -8.44 10.36 4.40
CA GLU A 122 -8.69 9.21 5.25
C GLU A 122 -7.38 8.59 5.77
N ALA A 123 -6.42 8.32 4.87
CA ALA A 123 -5.11 7.77 5.22
C ALA A 123 -4.34 8.69 6.18
N SER A 124 -4.31 9.99 5.89
CA SER A 124 -3.68 10.97 6.81
C SER A 124 -4.36 11.03 8.17
N THR A 125 -5.70 10.89 8.22
CA THR A 125 -6.43 10.82 9.50
C THR A 125 -6.12 9.53 10.25
N PHE A 126 -5.93 8.41 9.54
CA PHE A 126 -5.50 7.15 10.13
C PHE A 126 -4.11 7.28 10.75
N ASN A 127 -3.14 7.78 9.99
CA ASN A 127 -1.76 8.01 10.45
C ASN A 127 -1.72 8.96 11.64
N PHE A 128 -2.48 10.05 11.57
CA PHE A 128 -2.64 10.99 12.68
C PHE A 128 -3.21 10.29 13.92
N GLY A 129 -4.28 9.51 13.74
CA GLY A 129 -4.93 8.79 14.83
C GLY A 129 -4.05 7.70 15.46
N ALA A 130 -3.31 6.93 14.67
CA ALA A 130 -2.43 5.87 15.16
C ALA A 130 -1.34 6.46 16.07
N ASN A 131 -0.61 7.45 15.57
CA ASN A 131 0.41 8.15 16.35
C ASN A 131 -0.20 8.82 17.59
N LEU A 132 -1.39 9.43 17.46
CA LEU A 132 -2.09 10.07 18.56
C LEU A 132 -2.41 9.08 19.70
N TRP A 133 -2.99 7.92 19.38
CA TRP A 133 -3.35 6.92 20.39
C TRP A 133 -2.12 6.27 21.02
N THR A 134 -1.02 6.10 20.28
CA THR A 134 0.27 5.70 20.86
C THR A 134 0.76 6.72 21.88
N LEU A 135 0.80 8.01 21.51
CA LEU A 135 1.22 9.07 22.45
C LEU A 135 0.28 9.15 23.66
N HIS A 136 -1.02 8.96 23.43
CA HIS A 136 -2.01 8.92 24.49
C HIS A 136 -1.76 7.76 25.46
N TYR A 137 -1.44 6.58 24.93
CA TYR A 137 -1.05 5.42 25.74
C TYR A 137 0.20 5.72 26.58
N LEU A 138 1.27 6.26 25.99
CA LEU A 138 2.49 6.65 26.71
C LEU A 138 2.20 7.71 27.79
N ARG A 139 1.26 8.64 27.52
CA ARG A 139 0.80 9.63 28.49
C ARG A 139 0.06 8.98 29.66
N LEU A 140 -0.87 8.06 29.39
CA LEU A 140 -1.63 7.33 30.42
C LEU A 140 -0.74 6.47 31.31
N THR A 141 0.32 5.87 30.74
CA THR A 141 1.27 5.01 31.47
C THR A 141 2.45 5.79 32.06
N ASN A 142 2.47 7.12 31.95
CA ASN A 142 3.53 8.01 32.41
C ASN A 142 4.93 7.62 31.86
N GLN A 143 4.98 7.18 30.60
CA GLN A 143 6.20 6.86 29.83
C GLN A 143 6.61 7.96 28.86
N LEU A 144 5.76 8.98 28.68
CA LEU A 144 5.96 10.01 27.67
C LEU A 144 7.14 10.93 28.04
N ASP A 145 8.29 10.71 27.41
CA ASP A 145 9.39 11.69 27.38
C ASP A 145 9.28 12.55 26.11
N ILE A 146 9.03 13.84 26.29
CA ILE A 146 8.80 14.80 25.20
C ILE A 146 10.03 14.89 24.28
N THR A 147 11.23 14.69 24.81
CA THR A 147 12.47 14.79 24.02
C THR A 147 12.61 13.66 23.01
N GLU A 148 12.15 12.46 23.35
CA GLU A 148 12.18 11.29 22.46
C GLU A 148 11.06 11.32 21.42
N VAL A 149 9.91 11.95 21.72
CA VAL A 149 8.73 11.94 20.83
C VAL A 149 8.57 13.20 19.98
N GLN A 150 9.55 14.11 19.96
CA GLN A 150 9.44 15.36 19.21
C GLN A 150 9.20 15.11 17.71
N GLU A 151 9.91 14.15 17.13
CA GLU A 151 9.73 13.77 15.72
C GLU A 151 8.32 13.27 15.42
N VAL A 152 7.69 12.59 16.39
CA VAL A 152 6.29 12.13 16.27
C VAL A 152 5.33 13.33 16.24
N PHE A 153 5.56 14.35 17.08
CA PHE A 153 4.77 15.57 17.04
C PHE A 153 4.95 16.35 15.73
N ASP A 154 6.17 16.39 15.19
CA ASP A 154 6.44 16.99 13.88
C ASP A 154 5.69 16.23 12.78
N ARG A 155 5.68 14.90 12.80
CA ARG A 155 4.89 14.07 11.87
C ARG A 155 3.38 14.31 12.03
N LEU A 156 2.86 14.42 13.26
CA LEU A 156 1.47 14.75 13.51
C LEU A 156 1.07 16.11 12.93
N ASN A 157 1.96 17.11 13.00
CA ASN A 157 1.72 18.41 12.37
C ASN A 157 1.69 18.34 10.84
N VAL A 158 2.55 17.51 10.24
CA VAL A 158 2.53 17.25 8.79
C VAL A 158 1.20 16.60 8.37
N GLU A 159 0.74 15.58 9.11
CA GLU A 159 -0.54 14.92 8.81
C GLU A 159 -1.73 15.86 9.05
N LEU A 160 -1.71 16.68 10.11
CA LEU A 160 -2.74 17.68 10.36
C LEU A 160 -2.79 18.70 9.21
N ALA A 161 -1.64 19.16 8.70
CA ALA A 161 -1.58 20.05 7.54
C ALA A 161 -2.17 19.40 6.28
N ALA A 162 -1.89 18.11 6.04
CA ALA A 162 -2.45 17.34 4.94
C ALA A 162 -3.98 17.19 5.04
N ILE A 163 -4.52 17.00 6.25
CA ILE A 163 -5.97 16.96 6.47
C ILE A 163 -6.59 18.35 6.28
N MET A 164 -5.94 19.40 6.80
CA MET A 164 -6.42 20.79 6.66
C MET A 164 -6.41 21.30 5.22
N TYR A 165 -5.48 20.81 4.39
CA TYR A 165 -5.45 21.10 2.96
C TYR A 165 -6.79 20.76 2.26
N ARG A 166 -7.50 19.73 2.76
CA ARG A 166 -8.78 19.25 2.21
C ARG A 166 -10.00 19.64 3.04
N PHE A 167 -9.82 20.58 3.97
CA PHE A 167 -10.90 21.20 4.72
C PHE A 167 -11.55 22.33 3.93
N SER A 168 -12.87 22.24 3.70
CA SER A 168 -13.62 23.26 2.96
C SER A 168 -14.07 24.40 3.88
N ALA A 169 -14.25 25.60 3.32
CA ALA A 169 -14.72 26.77 4.08
C ALA A 169 -16.06 26.54 4.80
N ASP A 170 -16.90 25.67 4.23
CA ASP A 170 -18.21 25.28 4.78
C ASP A 170 -18.12 24.36 6.01
N GLY A 171 -16.93 23.83 6.34
CA GLY A 171 -16.71 22.92 7.46
C GLY A 171 -16.59 21.43 7.08
N SER A 172 -16.67 21.08 5.79
CA SER A 172 -16.64 19.69 5.34
C SER A 172 -15.25 19.21 4.93
N PHE A 173 -14.96 17.91 5.09
CA PHE A 173 -13.76 17.27 4.56
C PHE A 173 -14.02 16.52 3.25
N LYS A 174 -13.03 16.58 2.35
CA LYS A 174 -12.99 15.81 1.09
C LYS A 174 -11.89 14.77 1.18
N ASN A 175 -12.07 13.58 0.59
CA ASN A 175 -11.01 12.56 0.61
C ASN A 175 -9.90 12.84 -0.41
N TRP A 176 -10.30 13.27 -1.60
CA TRP A 176 -9.40 13.61 -2.72
C TRP A 176 -9.74 15.00 -3.26
N ASP A 177 -8.80 15.62 -3.99
CA ASP A 177 -8.93 17.00 -4.44
C ASP A 177 -10.06 17.18 -5.47
N SER A 178 -10.29 16.16 -6.30
CA SER A 178 -11.37 16.11 -7.28
C SER A 178 -12.71 15.58 -6.73
N ALA A 179 -12.75 15.17 -5.46
CA ALA A 179 -13.93 14.55 -4.86
C ALA A 179 -14.85 15.56 -4.15
N GLY A 180 -16.12 15.20 -4.06
CA GLY A 180 -17.09 15.92 -3.23
C GLY A 180 -16.86 15.68 -1.73
N PRO A 181 -17.49 16.49 -0.86
CA PRO A 181 -17.41 16.29 0.58
C PRO A 181 -18.19 15.05 1.03
N SER A 182 -17.73 14.43 2.12
CA SER A 182 -18.36 13.24 2.71
C SER A 182 -18.68 13.46 4.20
N VAL A 183 -19.90 13.14 4.61
CA VAL A 183 -20.38 13.18 6.00
C VAL A 183 -19.66 12.14 6.84
N TRP A 184 -19.47 10.91 6.33
CA TRP A 184 -18.75 9.86 7.05
C TRP A 184 -17.31 10.28 7.36
N LEU A 185 -16.58 10.75 6.34
CA LEU A 185 -15.20 11.20 6.49
C LEU A 185 -15.13 12.39 7.46
N THR A 186 -16.04 13.37 7.31
CA THR A 186 -16.09 14.55 8.19
C THR A 186 -16.35 14.16 9.65
N ALA A 187 -17.27 13.22 9.90
CA ALA A 187 -17.54 12.72 11.24
C ALA A 187 -16.30 12.04 11.83
N TRP A 188 -15.62 11.20 11.06
CA TRP A 188 -14.44 10.46 11.50
C TRP A 188 -13.22 11.36 11.74
N THR A 189 -12.89 12.27 10.82
CA THR A 189 -11.78 13.22 10.99
C THR A 189 -11.99 14.15 12.18
N THR A 190 -13.20 14.69 12.33
CA THR A 190 -13.55 15.58 13.45
C THR A 190 -13.43 14.86 14.78
N ARG A 191 -13.85 13.59 14.84
CA ARG A 191 -13.69 12.74 16.03
C ARG A 191 -12.21 12.57 16.39
N THR A 192 -11.37 12.20 15.44
CA THR A 192 -9.94 11.97 15.67
C THR A 192 -9.21 13.25 16.08
N MET A 193 -9.53 14.39 15.46
CA MET A 193 -8.99 15.70 15.85
C MET A 193 -9.40 16.12 17.25
N GLN A 194 -10.66 15.89 17.62
CA GLN A 194 -11.16 16.22 18.96
C GLN A 194 -10.40 15.45 20.04
N GLN A 195 -10.03 14.20 19.76
CA GLN A 195 -9.26 13.37 20.69
C GLN A 195 -7.84 13.90 20.91
N ALA A 196 -7.31 14.76 20.03
CA ALA A 196 -5.97 15.31 20.12
C ALA A 196 -5.85 16.58 20.99
N GLN A 197 -6.98 17.16 21.42
CA GLN A 197 -6.99 18.41 22.16
C GLN A 197 -6.66 18.20 23.65
N PHE A 198 -5.39 17.95 23.95
CA PHE A 198 -4.86 17.95 25.31
C PHE A 198 -4.18 19.29 25.63
N GLN A 199 -4.48 19.85 26.80
CA GLN A 199 -3.87 21.11 27.27
C GLN A 199 -2.34 21.04 27.31
N ASP A 200 -1.79 19.89 27.70
CA ASP A 200 -0.35 19.66 27.79
C ASP A 200 0.36 19.71 26.42
N TRP A 201 -0.38 19.52 25.32
CA TRP A 201 0.17 19.43 23.96
C TRP A 201 -0.04 20.69 23.13
N GLU A 202 -0.69 21.73 23.67
CA GLU A 202 -1.02 22.96 22.91
C GLU A 202 0.20 23.64 22.27
N ASN A 203 1.39 23.49 22.85
CA ASN A 203 2.63 24.05 22.31
C ASN A 203 3.21 23.24 21.13
N TYR A 204 2.85 21.96 21.01
CA TYR A 204 3.37 21.04 19.99
C TYR A 204 2.34 20.76 18.89
N LEU A 205 1.07 20.61 19.27
CA LEU A 205 -0.04 20.31 18.38
C LEU A 205 -1.25 21.17 18.79
N TYR A 206 -1.56 22.17 17.97
CA TYR A 206 -2.67 23.08 18.22
C TYR A 206 -3.74 22.96 17.13
N ILE A 207 -4.96 22.61 17.54
CA ILE A 207 -6.14 22.54 16.67
C ILE A 207 -7.13 23.63 17.09
N GLN A 208 -7.43 24.55 16.17
CA GLN A 208 -8.37 25.63 16.43
C GLN A 208 -9.77 25.08 16.73
N PRO A 209 -10.41 25.46 17.87
CA PRO A 209 -11.76 25.00 18.22
C PRO A 209 -12.83 25.35 17.17
N ASP A 210 -12.62 26.42 16.41
CA ASP A 210 -13.51 26.86 15.33
C ASP A 210 -13.63 25.85 14.18
N ILE A 211 -12.59 25.04 13.95
CA ILE A 211 -12.61 24.01 12.90
C ILE A 211 -13.64 22.93 13.28
N ILE A 212 -13.60 22.50 14.55
CA ILE A 212 -14.53 21.49 15.09
C ILE A 212 -15.96 22.03 15.09
N SER A 213 -16.16 23.29 15.49
CA SER A 213 -17.49 23.89 15.54
C SER A 213 -18.13 24.02 14.15
N LYS A 214 -17.35 24.40 13.13
CA LYS A 214 -17.79 24.42 11.72
C LYS A 214 -18.11 23.02 11.20
N ALA A 215 -17.24 22.04 11.47
CA ALA A 215 -17.45 20.67 11.01
C ALA A 215 -18.71 20.03 11.62
N VAL A 216 -18.95 20.24 12.91
CA VAL A 216 -20.17 19.77 13.57
C VAL A 216 -21.40 20.49 13.05
N ALA A 217 -21.35 21.81 12.85
CA ALA A 217 -22.47 22.57 12.29
C ALA A 217 -22.84 22.08 10.88
N TRP A 218 -21.85 21.80 10.04
CA TRP A 218 -22.05 21.23 8.72
C TRP A 218 -22.64 19.81 8.80
N MET A 219 -22.07 18.93 9.63
CA MET A 219 -22.54 17.55 9.79
C MET A 219 -24.02 17.48 10.23
N VAL A 220 -24.43 18.30 11.20
CA VAL A 220 -25.82 18.31 11.70
C VAL A 220 -26.82 18.76 10.61
N SER A 221 -26.39 19.53 9.62
CA SER A 221 -27.27 19.93 8.51
C SER A 221 -27.72 18.76 7.62
N TYR A 222 -27.02 17.62 7.66
CA TYR A 222 -27.35 16.40 6.91
C TYR A 222 -28.19 15.39 7.73
N GLN A 223 -28.67 15.78 8.90
CA GLN A 223 -29.58 14.97 9.69
C GLN A 223 -31.04 15.15 9.22
N ASP A 224 -31.75 14.04 9.05
CA ASP A 224 -33.17 14.05 8.74
C ASP A 224 -33.98 14.51 9.98
N PRO A 225 -34.77 15.60 9.89
CA PRO A 225 -35.49 16.16 11.03
C PRO A 225 -36.65 15.28 11.52
N VAL A 226 -37.14 14.34 10.70
CA VAL A 226 -38.28 13.48 11.06
C VAL A 226 -37.81 12.17 11.68
N THR A 227 -36.82 11.53 11.06
CA THR A 227 -36.35 10.21 11.48
C THR A 227 -35.18 10.29 12.47
N GLY A 228 -34.40 11.38 12.45
CA GLY A 228 -33.17 11.52 13.23
C GLY A 228 -31.95 10.84 12.60
N ALA A 229 -32.10 10.19 11.44
CA ALA A 229 -31.02 9.51 10.73
C ALA A 229 -30.14 10.49 9.96
N PHE A 230 -28.83 10.23 9.91
CA PHE A 230 -27.91 10.97 9.05
C PHE A 230 -27.92 10.41 7.63
N ARG A 231 -27.74 11.29 6.64
CA ARG A 231 -27.63 10.90 5.23
C ARG A 231 -26.32 11.39 4.65
N GLU A 232 -25.80 10.63 3.69
CA GLU A 232 -24.62 11.07 2.97
C GLU A 232 -24.96 12.18 1.95
N THR A 233 -23.93 12.88 1.48
CA THR A 233 -24.04 13.82 0.37
C THR A 233 -24.41 13.11 -0.92
N HIS A 234 -25.01 13.85 -1.86
CA HIS A 234 -25.45 13.34 -3.16
C HIS A 234 -24.33 12.64 -3.98
N HIS A 235 -23.05 12.94 -3.71
CA HIS A 235 -21.90 12.32 -4.37
C HIS A 235 -21.60 10.89 -3.90
N TYR A 236 -22.12 10.52 -2.74
CA TYR A 236 -21.86 9.25 -2.06
C TYR A 236 -23.14 8.49 -1.69
N GLU A 237 -24.32 9.03 -2.04
CA GLU A 237 -25.61 8.38 -1.78
C GLU A 237 -25.78 7.06 -2.57
N LEU A 238 -25.29 7.00 -3.82
CA LEU A 238 -25.35 5.80 -4.65
C LEU A 238 -24.16 4.86 -4.44
N VAL A 239 -22.97 5.44 -4.20
CA VAL A 239 -21.79 4.67 -3.84
C VAL A 239 -21.07 5.33 -2.66
N PRO A 240 -21.25 4.81 -1.44
CA PRO A 240 -20.61 5.36 -0.26
C PRO A 240 -19.09 5.21 -0.37
N LEU A 241 -18.36 6.08 0.34
CA LEU A 241 -16.90 5.98 0.41
C LEU A 241 -16.51 4.65 1.07
N ASP A 242 -17.03 4.41 2.28
CA ASP A 242 -17.01 3.13 2.96
C ASP A 242 -18.36 2.43 2.83
N LYS A 243 -18.38 1.23 2.24
CA LYS A 243 -19.61 0.44 2.12
C LYS A 243 -20.13 -0.08 3.46
N LYS A 244 -19.27 -0.23 4.47
CA LYS A 244 -19.73 -0.59 5.83
C LYS A 244 -20.59 0.53 6.44
N ALA A 245 -20.46 1.77 5.96
CA ALA A 245 -21.31 2.90 6.37
C ALA A 245 -22.73 2.89 5.78
N SER A 246 -23.00 2.01 4.80
CA SER A 246 -24.34 1.72 4.28
C SER A 246 -24.34 0.31 3.68
N PRO A 247 -24.50 -0.73 4.51
CA PRO A 247 -24.44 -2.10 4.02
C PRO A 247 -25.69 -2.40 3.19
N TYR A 248 -25.52 -2.38 1.86
CA TYR A 248 -26.40 -3.12 0.96
C TYR A 248 -26.18 -4.60 1.22
N MET A 249 -27.01 -5.21 2.07
CA MET A 249 -26.81 -6.62 2.41
C MET A 249 -27.24 -7.54 1.26
N TYR A 250 -26.27 -8.32 0.78
CA TYR A 250 -26.34 -9.69 0.29
C TYR A 250 -27.76 -10.27 0.08
N GLY A 251 -28.19 -10.34 -1.18
CA GLY A 251 -29.16 -11.34 -1.67
C GLY A 251 -30.55 -11.43 -1.02
N GLN A 252 -30.97 -10.48 -0.17
CA GLN A 252 -32.32 -10.44 0.41
C GLN A 252 -32.97 -9.06 0.28
N GLU A 253 -34.30 -9.05 0.33
CA GLU A 253 -35.17 -7.90 0.05
C GLU A 253 -34.64 -6.57 0.62
N TRP A 254 -34.59 -5.57 -0.27
CA TRP A 254 -34.26 -4.17 0.00
C TRP A 254 -34.86 -3.70 1.33
N ARG A 255 -34.05 -3.48 2.38
CA ARG A 255 -34.52 -3.00 3.70
C ARG A 255 -34.82 -1.50 3.75
N GLY A 256 -34.90 -0.83 2.60
CA GLY A 256 -34.88 0.62 2.51
C GLY A 256 -33.49 1.19 2.84
N GLN A 257 -33.22 2.42 2.42
CA GLN A 257 -32.02 3.17 2.83
C GLN A 257 -32.09 3.50 4.32
N LYS A 258 -31.73 2.55 5.20
CA LYS A 258 -31.57 2.82 6.62
C LYS A 258 -30.09 3.03 6.91
N ASN A 259 -29.70 4.29 7.03
CA ASN A 259 -28.31 4.71 7.28
C ASN A 259 -27.94 4.50 8.76
N ILE A 260 -27.96 3.26 9.23
CA ILE A 260 -27.77 2.90 10.64
C ILE A 260 -26.32 3.16 11.07
N THR A 261 -25.35 2.62 10.32
CA THR A 261 -23.93 2.72 10.65
C THR A 261 -23.40 4.14 10.52
N LEU A 262 -23.78 4.88 9.46
CA LEU A 262 -23.47 6.30 9.35
C LEU A 262 -24.02 7.13 10.51
N THR A 263 -25.27 6.86 10.92
CA THR A 263 -25.89 7.55 12.07
C THR A 263 -25.16 7.23 13.37
N ALA A 264 -24.74 5.98 13.57
CA ALA A 264 -23.95 5.57 14.72
C ALA A 264 -22.58 6.28 14.75
N GLN A 265 -21.87 6.35 13.62
CA GLN A 265 -20.60 7.11 13.52
C GLN A 265 -20.80 8.58 13.87
N CYS A 266 -21.82 9.24 13.30
CA CYS A 266 -22.11 10.64 13.59
C CYS A 266 -22.47 10.85 15.07
N LEU A 267 -23.22 9.93 15.70
CA LEU A 267 -23.53 9.99 17.12
C LEU A 267 -22.27 9.89 17.99
N ILE A 268 -21.34 8.99 17.66
CA ILE A 268 -20.06 8.86 18.38
C ILE A 268 -19.28 10.18 18.30
N THR A 269 -19.20 10.78 17.12
CA THR A 269 -18.53 12.08 16.94
C THR A 269 -19.22 13.19 17.72
N LEU A 270 -20.55 13.25 17.69
CA LEU A 270 -21.31 14.25 18.46
C LEU A 270 -21.03 14.12 19.96
N GLU A 271 -21.02 12.91 20.52
CA GLU A 271 -20.73 12.75 21.95
C GLU A 271 -19.32 13.15 22.34
N GLN A 272 -18.33 12.89 21.48
CA GLN A 272 -16.94 13.24 21.77
C GLN A 272 -16.65 14.74 21.63
N THR A 273 -17.42 15.45 20.80
CA THR A 273 -17.22 16.89 20.51
C THR A 273 -18.05 17.82 21.39
N ILE A 274 -19.12 17.34 22.03
CA ILE A 274 -20.15 18.20 22.65
C ILE A 274 -19.64 19.10 23.78
N ASN A 275 -18.59 18.66 24.49
CA ASN A 275 -18.01 19.38 25.61
C ASN A 275 -17.13 20.55 25.14
N THR A 276 -16.62 20.49 23.91
CA THR A 276 -15.75 21.49 23.30
C THR A 276 -16.56 22.60 22.62
N LEU A 277 -17.78 22.29 22.17
CA LEU A 277 -18.65 23.24 21.46
C LEU A 277 -19.17 24.34 22.39
N GLN A 278 -19.26 25.56 21.87
CA GLN A 278 -19.78 26.73 22.59
C GLN A 278 -20.98 27.37 21.88
N GLY A 279 -21.81 28.10 22.63
CA GLY A 279 -22.93 28.88 22.09
C GLY A 279 -24.06 28.05 21.47
N ASN A 280 -24.67 28.58 20.40
CA ASN A 280 -25.86 28.01 19.76
C ASN A 280 -25.59 26.64 19.11
N ILE A 281 -24.37 26.40 18.63
CA ILE A 281 -23.98 25.15 17.98
C ILE A 281 -24.10 23.98 18.96
N ARG A 282 -23.74 24.19 20.23
CA ARG A 282 -23.88 23.19 21.28
C ARG A 282 -25.35 22.79 21.50
N ALA A 283 -26.28 23.73 21.46
CA ALA A 283 -27.70 23.44 21.62
C ALA A 283 -28.25 22.62 20.44
N VAL A 284 -27.86 23.00 19.22
CA VAL A 284 -28.22 22.28 17.99
C VAL A 284 -27.66 20.85 17.99
N ALA A 285 -26.39 20.69 18.36
CA ALA A 285 -25.73 19.39 18.48
C ALA A 285 -26.38 18.48 19.54
N ASN A 286 -26.78 19.02 20.70
CA ASN A 286 -27.49 18.25 21.73
C ASN A 286 -28.86 17.73 21.26
N ASN A 287 -29.59 18.53 20.48
CA ASN A 287 -30.85 18.10 19.88
C ASN A 287 -30.60 17.00 18.85
N ALA A 288 -29.65 17.22 17.95
CA ALA A 288 -29.25 16.25 16.92
C ALA A 288 -28.86 14.88 17.51
N ARG A 289 -28.03 14.91 18.55
CA ARG A 289 -27.63 13.74 19.33
C ARG A 289 -28.83 12.98 19.91
N SER A 290 -29.76 13.71 20.54
CA SER A 290 -30.96 13.10 21.15
C SER A 290 -31.87 12.44 20.11
N GLN A 291 -31.96 12.99 18.89
CA GLN A 291 -32.71 12.39 17.79
C GLN A 291 -32.01 11.14 17.23
N ALA A 292 -30.68 11.18 17.09
CA ALA A 292 -29.89 10.04 16.62
C ALA A 292 -29.99 8.85 17.58
N VAL A 293 -29.92 9.08 18.90
CA VAL A 293 -30.12 8.03 19.91
C VAL A 293 -31.48 7.35 19.76
N LYS A 294 -32.56 8.13 19.66
CA LYS A 294 -33.93 7.60 19.48
C LYS A 294 -34.07 6.77 18.20
N TYR A 295 -33.42 7.19 17.13
CA TYR A 295 -33.41 6.44 15.87
C TYR A 295 -32.71 5.08 16.04
N LEU A 296 -31.53 5.05 16.64
CA LEU A 296 -30.75 3.83 16.84
C LEU A 296 -31.43 2.86 17.82
N GLU A 297 -32.05 3.35 18.89
CA GLU A 297 -32.85 2.54 19.83
C GLU A 297 -34.00 1.82 19.11
N LYS A 298 -34.69 2.52 18.20
CA LYS A 298 -35.78 1.93 17.40
C LYS A 298 -35.28 0.88 16.41
N GLU A 299 -34.13 1.12 15.78
CA GLU A 299 -33.59 0.24 14.75
C GLU A 299 -32.84 -0.98 15.32
N LEU A 300 -32.45 -0.97 16.60
CA LEU A 300 -31.70 -2.04 17.28
C LEU A 300 -32.32 -3.44 17.10
N VAL A 301 -33.65 -3.52 17.04
CA VAL A 301 -34.39 -4.78 16.85
C VAL A 301 -34.09 -5.40 15.48
N TYR A 302 -33.90 -4.58 14.45
CA TYR A 302 -33.77 -5.00 13.05
C TYR A 302 -32.33 -5.27 12.60
N ILE A 303 -31.34 -5.02 13.46
CA ILE A 303 -29.93 -5.25 13.14
C ILE A 303 -29.59 -6.74 13.29
N PHE A 304 -28.99 -7.34 12.25
CA PHE A 304 -28.52 -8.74 12.27
C PHE A 304 -27.04 -8.87 11.92
N ASP A 305 -26.48 -7.87 11.23
CA ASP A 305 -25.08 -7.87 10.90
C ASP A 305 -24.23 -7.58 12.16
N PRO A 306 -23.21 -8.39 12.47
CA PRO A 306 -22.38 -8.20 13.65
C PRO A 306 -21.62 -6.86 13.66
N TYR A 307 -21.21 -6.35 12.50
CA TYR A 307 -20.49 -5.07 12.43
C TYR A 307 -21.43 -3.90 12.75
N GLU A 308 -22.60 -3.85 12.12
CA GLU A 308 -23.63 -2.86 12.44
C GLU A 308 -24.01 -2.88 13.93
N LEU A 309 -24.16 -4.07 14.50
CA LEU A 309 -24.52 -4.23 15.90
C LEU A 309 -23.42 -3.75 16.84
N ALA A 310 -22.15 -4.02 16.51
CA ALA A 310 -21.01 -3.60 17.30
C ALA A 310 -20.90 -2.08 17.38
N ILE A 311 -21.02 -1.39 16.24
CA ILE A 311 -20.93 0.07 16.22
C ILE A 311 -22.12 0.74 16.90
N VAL A 312 -23.33 0.22 16.72
CA VAL A 312 -24.52 0.76 17.39
C VAL A 312 -24.45 0.53 18.89
N ALA A 313 -24.03 -0.65 19.34
CA ALA A 313 -23.84 -0.93 20.77
C ALA A 313 -22.80 0.01 21.37
N TYR A 314 -21.69 0.27 20.67
CA TYR A 314 -20.69 1.23 21.11
C TYR A 314 -21.25 2.65 21.19
N ALA A 315 -21.94 3.13 20.14
CA ALA A 315 -22.54 4.46 20.12
C ALA A 315 -23.58 4.67 21.23
N LEU A 316 -24.46 3.69 21.46
CA LEU A 316 -25.46 3.74 22.54
C LEU A 316 -24.82 3.67 23.93
N SER A 317 -23.72 2.92 24.08
CA SER A 317 -22.96 2.86 25.34
C SER A 317 -22.32 4.20 25.68
N LEU A 318 -21.74 4.89 24.68
CA LEU A 318 -21.15 6.22 24.84
C LEU A 318 -22.21 7.28 25.17
N ALA A 319 -23.37 7.23 24.52
CA ALA A 319 -24.50 8.11 24.79
C ALA A 319 -25.25 7.79 26.10
N ASN A 320 -24.84 6.73 26.81
CA ASN A 320 -25.48 6.22 28.03
C ASN A 320 -27.00 6.02 27.86
N SER A 321 -27.41 5.39 26.76
CA SER A 321 -28.81 5.05 26.46
C SER A 321 -29.37 3.98 27.41
N VAL A 322 -30.70 3.95 27.54
CA VAL A 322 -31.43 2.94 28.32
C VAL A 322 -31.27 1.54 27.70
N GLU A 323 -31.15 1.44 26.38
CA GLU A 323 -31.03 0.18 25.62
C GLU A 323 -29.57 -0.29 25.45
N LYS A 324 -28.61 0.29 26.17
CA LYS A 324 -27.19 -0.09 26.03
C LYS A 324 -26.92 -1.55 26.43
N GLU A 325 -27.59 -2.03 27.49
CA GLU A 325 -27.40 -3.41 27.99
C GLU A 325 -28.06 -4.43 27.07
N THR A 326 -29.20 -4.07 26.46
CA THR A 326 -29.88 -4.93 25.49
C THR A 326 -29.06 -5.03 24.21
N ALA A 327 -28.47 -3.91 23.75
CA ALA A 327 -27.54 -3.88 22.63
C ALA A 327 -26.28 -4.72 22.90
N TYR A 328 -25.66 -4.57 24.07
CA TYR A 328 -24.48 -5.36 24.47
C TYR A 328 -24.80 -6.85 24.58
N GLY A 329 -25.92 -7.22 25.23
CA GLY A 329 -26.34 -8.61 25.34
C GLY A 329 -26.67 -9.25 23.99
N LYS A 330 -27.12 -8.47 23.00
CA LYS A 330 -27.28 -8.93 21.62
C LYS A 330 -25.91 -9.12 20.96
N LEU A 331 -25.00 -8.16 21.10
CA LEU A 331 -23.64 -8.25 20.54
C LEU A 331 -22.90 -9.49 21.08
N ASP A 332 -22.96 -9.75 22.37
CA ASP A 332 -22.29 -10.89 23.00
C ASP A 332 -22.77 -12.25 22.45
N ARG A 333 -24.03 -12.33 22.02
CA ARG A 333 -24.59 -13.53 21.36
C ARG A 333 -24.14 -13.68 19.91
N TYR A 334 -23.94 -12.58 19.20
CA TYR A 334 -23.58 -12.55 17.77
C TYR A 334 -22.07 -12.42 17.53
N LYS A 335 -21.25 -12.31 18.60
CA LYS A 335 -19.78 -12.21 18.48
C LYS A 335 -19.20 -13.43 17.78
N ARG A 336 -18.32 -13.19 16.80
CA ARG A 336 -17.55 -14.24 16.11
C ARG A 336 -16.21 -14.43 16.81
N LYS A 337 -15.73 -15.69 16.91
CA LYS A 337 -14.44 -16.04 17.53
C LYS A 337 -13.25 -15.90 16.58
N GLU A 338 -13.50 -15.99 15.28
CA GLU A 338 -12.53 -15.68 14.22
C GLU A 338 -12.96 -14.35 13.60
N SER A 339 -12.08 -13.35 13.64
CA SER A 339 -12.37 -12.02 13.08
C SER A 339 -11.73 -11.85 11.72
N GLU A 340 -12.59 -11.50 10.76
CA GLU A 340 -12.27 -10.68 9.60
C GLU A 340 -11.93 -9.26 10.11
N TRP A 341 -10.90 -8.64 9.51
CA TRP A 341 -10.14 -7.46 9.97
C TRP A 341 -10.91 -6.42 10.83
N PRO A 342 -10.44 -6.07 12.05
CA PRO A 342 -11.02 -4.97 12.81
C PRO A 342 -10.57 -3.62 12.25
N ASP A 343 -11.41 -2.59 12.40
CA ASP A 343 -11.02 -1.20 12.19
C ASP A 343 -9.86 -0.86 13.16
N THR A 344 -8.62 -0.81 12.65
CA THR A 344 -7.37 -0.83 13.44
C THR A 344 -7.32 0.29 14.49
N LEU A 345 -7.83 1.47 14.15
CA LEU A 345 -7.82 2.64 15.05
C LEU A 345 -8.77 2.47 16.25
N VAL A 346 -9.96 1.90 16.03
CA VAL A 346 -10.93 1.65 17.12
C VAL A 346 -10.42 0.52 18.02
N ALA A 347 -9.82 -0.52 17.42
CA ALA A 347 -9.16 -1.58 18.17
C ALA A 347 -8.03 -1.02 19.04
N MET A 348 -7.18 -0.15 18.50
CA MET A 348 -6.09 0.49 19.22
C MET A 348 -6.58 1.36 20.39
N GLN A 349 -7.63 2.17 20.17
CA GLN A 349 -8.30 2.92 21.24
C GLN A 349 -8.80 1.98 22.35
N ALA A 350 -9.49 0.89 21.97
CA ALA A 350 -10.06 -0.06 22.92
C ALA A 350 -8.98 -0.80 23.72
N LEU A 351 -7.90 -1.24 23.06
CA LEU A 351 -6.77 -1.91 23.68
C LEU A 351 -6.02 -0.98 24.64
N THR A 352 -5.84 0.29 24.27
CA THR A 352 -5.22 1.33 25.11
C THR A 352 -6.00 1.56 26.39
N GLU A 353 -7.31 1.74 26.28
CA GLU A 353 -8.19 1.92 27.45
C GLU A 353 -8.26 0.65 28.30
N TYR A 354 -8.29 -0.52 27.67
CA TYR A 354 -8.28 -1.80 28.37
C TYR A 354 -6.98 -2.01 29.14
N SER A 355 -5.81 -1.81 28.50
CA SER A 355 -4.51 -2.04 29.12
C SER A 355 -4.30 -1.13 30.33
N TYR A 356 -4.69 0.15 30.20
CA TYR A 356 -4.64 1.13 31.29
C TYR A 356 -5.58 0.75 32.45
N ARG A 357 -6.85 0.45 32.18
CA ARG A 357 -7.84 0.13 33.22
C ARG A 357 -7.53 -1.20 33.92
N ALA A 358 -7.01 -2.18 33.18
CA ALA A 358 -6.64 -3.48 33.71
C ALA A 358 -5.24 -3.47 34.39
N ARG A 359 -4.52 -2.34 34.35
CA ARG A 359 -3.17 -2.18 34.92
C ARG A 359 -2.21 -3.28 34.48
N LEU A 360 -2.26 -3.67 33.21
CA LEU A 360 -1.48 -4.82 32.71
C LEU A 360 0.02 -4.63 32.94
N ARG A 361 0.52 -3.41 32.69
CA ARG A 361 1.92 -3.06 32.86
C ARG A 361 2.47 -3.31 34.28
N ASP A 362 1.68 -3.03 35.31
CA ASP A 362 2.12 -3.18 36.70
C ASP A 362 2.27 -4.66 37.10
N ILE A 363 1.62 -5.56 36.34
CA ILE A 363 1.52 -6.99 36.62
C ILE A 363 2.45 -7.80 35.71
N THR A 364 2.84 -7.25 34.56
CA THR A 364 3.66 -7.97 33.57
C THR A 364 5.10 -8.17 34.05
N ASP A 365 5.42 -9.42 34.38
CA ASP A 365 6.76 -9.94 34.62
C ASP A 365 6.81 -11.39 34.16
N MET A 366 7.40 -11.65 32.99
CA MET A 366 7.42 -12.97 32.39
C MET A 366 8.69 -13.27 31.62
N LYS A 367 9.09 -14.55 31.65
CA LYS A 367 10.15 -15.12 30.83
C LYS A 367 9.54 -15.99 29.75
N VAL A 368 9.77 -15.63 28.50
CA VAL A 368 9.32 -16.36 27.31
C VAL A 368 10.51 -17.07 26.69
N ILE A 369 10.36 -18.37 26.45
CA ILE A 369 11.36 -19.22 25.81
C ILE A 369 10.76 -19.64 24.47
N VAL A 370 11.50 -19.39 23.39
CA VAL A 370 11.10 -19.68 22.00
C VAL A 370 12.09 -20.68 21.42
N GLU A 371 11.56 -21.79 20.91
CA GLU A 371 12.31 -22.90 20.31
C GLU A 371 11.70 -23.25 18.95
N ALA A 372 12.48 -23.08 17.87
CA ALA A 372 12.06 -23.48 16.53
C ALA A 372 12.59 -24.88 16.21
N THR A 373 11.74 -25.78 15.71
CA THR A 373 12.15 -27.14 15.35
C THR A 373 13.12 -27.18 14.18
N GLY A 374 13.07 -26.19 13.28
CA GLY A 374 13.99 -26.08 12.15
C GLY A 374 15.45 -25.79 12.55
N GLU A 375 15.70 -25.41 13.80
CA GLU A 375 17.03 -25.05 14.33
C GLU A 375 17.54 -26.09 15.33
N GLU A 376 17.46 -27.38 14.97
CA GLU A 376 17.91 -28.47 15.83
C GLU A 376 19.38 -28.26 16.28
N GLY A 377 19.59 -28.27 17.60
CA GLY A 377 20.91 -28.11 18.22
C GLY A 377 21.29 -26.66 18.57
N ARG A 378 20.45 -25.66 18.25
CA ARG A 378 20.63 -24.29 18.74
C ARG A 378 20.02 -24.13 20.14
N SER A 379 20.59 -23.22 20.93
CA SER A 379 20.02 -22.84 22.22
C SER A 379 18.72 -22.07 22.04
N ALA A 380 17.70 -22.43 22.81
CA ALA A 380 16.44 -21.72 22.89
C ALA A 380 16.64 -20.21 23.11
N HIS A 381 15.86 -19.40 22.40
CA HIS A 381 15.86 -17.96 22.61
C HIS A 381 15.04 -17.64 23.86
N SER A 382 15.64 -16.97 24.84
CA SER A 382 14.93 -16.54 26.05
C SER A 382 14.82 -15.03 26.11
N VAL A 383 13.60 -14.52 26.18
CA VAL A 383 13.30 -13.10 26.35
C VAL A 383 12.64 -12.89 27.70
N VAL A 384 13.12 -11.90 28.46
CA VAL A 384 12.53 -11.49 29.74
C VAL A 384 11.80 -10.18 29.53
N VAL A 385 10.51 -10.18 29.83
CA VAL A 385 9.62 -9.03 29.76
C VAL A 385 9.33 -8.57 31.20
N SER A 386 9.65 -7.31 31.47
CA SER A 386 9.58 -6.64 32.76
C SER A 386 8.96 -5.26 32.57
N THR A 387 8.58 -4.58 33.66
CA THR A 387 7.93 -3.26 33.64
C THR A 387 8.64 -2.16 32.83
N GLY A 388 9.96 -2.26 32.66
CA GLY A 388 10.79 -1.32 31.90
C GLY A 388 10.83 -1.59 30.38
N ASN A 389 10.60 -2.82 29.93
CA ASN A 389 10.67 -3.21 28.52
C ASN A 389 9.35 -3.79 27.97
N VAL A 390 8.24 -3.70 28.72
CA VAL A 390 6.90 -4.15 28.30
C VAL A 390 6.51 -3.61 26.92
N SER A 391 6.75 -2.32 26.69
CA SER A 391 6.34 -1.60 25.47
C SER A 391 7.34 -1.76 24.32
N LYS A 392 8.46 -2.45 24.52
CA LYS A 392 9.46 -2.71 23.48
C LYS A 392 9.19 -4.08 22.85
N MET A 393 9.16 -4.12 21.52
CA MET A 393 9.07 -5.38 20.78
C MET A 393 10.45 -6.04 20.71
N SER A 394 10.51 -7.32 21.04
CA SER A 394 11.69 -8.16 20.84
C SER A 394 11.50 -9.00 19.60
N ILE A 395 12.42 -8.89 18.63
CA ILE A 395 12.39 -9.64 17.37
C ILE A 395 13.42 -10.76 17.45
N ILE A 396 12.98 -11.98 17.17
CA ILE A 396 13.78 -13.19 17.15
C ILE A 396 13.76 -13.72 15.71
N PRO A 397 14.86 -13.58 14.94
CA PRO A 397 14.92 -14.11 13.60
C PRO A 397 14.91 -15.64 13.63
N ILE A 398 14.18 -16.26 12.70
CA ILE A 398 14.22 -17.70 12.45
C ILE A 398 15.06 -17.89 11.18
N GLU A 399 16.21 -18.55 11.30
CA GLU A 399 17.07 -18.83 10.15
C GLU A 399 16.44 -19.91 9.26
N ASN A 400 15.97 -21.01 9.87
CA ASN A 400 15.35 -22.13 9.17
C ASN A 400 13.82 -22.10 9.31
N VAL A 401 13.14 -21.53 8.31
CA VAL A 401 11.71 -21.22 8.33
C VAL A 401 10.87 -22.44 7.92
N TRP A 402 10.86 -23.48 8.75
CA TRP A 402 10.00 -24.66 8.59
C TRP A 402 9.73 -25.37 9.92
N GLY A 403 8.64 -26.12 9.98
CA GLY A 403 8.23 -26.87 11.18
C GLY A 403 7.44 -26.03 12.18
N LEU A 404 7.69 -26.24 13.47
CA LEU A 404 6.93 -25.64 14.56
C LEU A 404 7.80 -24.70 15.40
N VAL A 405 7.18 -23.63 15.90
CA VAL A 405 7.77 -22.76 16.92
C VAL A 405 7.08 -23.06 18.25
N ASN A 406 7.80 -23.69 19.16
CA ASN A 406 7.35 -23.97 20.51
C ASN A 406 7.65 -22.77 21.40
N VAL A 407 6.64 -22.29 22.13
CA VAL A 407 6.79 -21.16 23.05
C VAL A 407 6.33 -21.54 24.45
N VAL A 408 7.20 -21.26 25.41
CA VAL A 408 6.95 -21.48 26.84
C VAL A 408 7.08 -20.15 27.56
N ALA A 409 5.97 -19.67 28.11
CA ALA A 409 5.94 -18.45 28.92
C ALA A 409 5.77 -18.80 30.39
N ASN A 410 6.62 -18.23 31.26
CA ASN A 410 6.58 -18.39 32.72
C ASN A 410 6.49 -17.02 33.39
N GLY A 411 5.62 -16.84 34.38
CA GLY A 411 5.51 -15.58 35.13
C GLY A 411 4.07 -15.11 35.30
N ALA A 412 3.86 -13.80 35.20
CA ALA A 412 2.57 -13.14 35.35
C ALA A 412 2.38 -12.03 34.29
N GLY A 413 1.12 -11.74 33.97
CA GLY A 413 0.74 -10.68 33.02
C GLY A 413 0.21 -11.22 31.70
N GLN A 414 0.27 -10.38 30.67
CA GLN A 414 -0.14 -10.74 29.30
C GLN A 414 0.92 -10.26 28.31
N ALA A 415 1.13 -11.01 27.24
CA ALA A 415 2.01 -10.63 26.15
C ALA A 415 1.44 -11.06 24.82
N ILE A 416 1.74 -10.32 23.75
CA ILE A 416 1.42 -10.70 22.39
C ILE A 416 2.65 -11.35 21.77
N LEU A 417 2.45 -12.55 21.25
CA LEU A 417 3.41 -13.30 20.45
C LEU A 417 2.94 -13.29 18.99
N GLN A 418 3.83 -12.98 18.07
CA GLN A 418 3.55 -12.85 16.65
C GLN A 418 4.60 -13.63 15.87
N LEU A 419 4.18 -14.43 14.90
CA LEU A 419 5.03 -15.11 13.93
C LEU A 419 4.71 -14.57 12.54
N ASP A 420 5.72 -13.97 11.94
CA ASP A 420 5.70 -13.45 10.59
C ASP A 420 6.56 -14.33 9.69
N VAL A 421 5.96 -14.84 8.62
CA VAL A 421 6.61 -15.71 7.64
C VAL A 421 6.30 -15.17 6.24
N SER A 422 7.34 -15.00 5.43
CA SER A 422 7.20 -14.61 4.01
C SER A 422 8.03 -15.53 3.13
N TYR A 423 7.52 -15.88 1.95
CA TYR A 423 8.19 -16.74 0.98
C TYR A 423 7.72 -16.41 -0.45
N GLY A 424 8.56 -16.68 -1.44
CA GLY A 424 8.28 -16.41 -2.86
C GLY A 424 7.64 -17.60 -3.55
N VAL A 425 6.68 -17.35 -4.44
CA VAL A 425 6.05 -18.35 -5.32
C VAL A 425 6.12 -17.92 -6.79
N ASP A 426 6.28 -18.88 -7.69
CA ASP A 426 6.41 -18.65 -9.14
C ASP A 426 5.30 -19.32 -9.98
N TRP A 427 4.42 -20.09 -9.34
CA TRP A 427 3.31 -20.79 -9.99
C TRP A 427 1.94 -20.27 -9.55
N THR A 428 1.06 -20.08 -10.52
CA THR A 428 -0.28 -19.51 -10.32
C THR A 428 -1.17 -20.32 -9.38
N ASN A 429 -0.98 -21.64 -9.28
CA ASN A 429 -1.75 -22.50 -8.38
C ASN A 429 -1.37 -22.32 -6.90
N LEU A 430 -0.18 -21.77 -6.62
CA LEU A 430 0.34 -21.55 -5.27
C LEU A 430 0.09 -20.12 -4.77
N LYS A 431 -0.56 -19.29 -5.58
CA LYS A 431 -0.93 -17.93 -5.19
C LYS A 431 -1.91 -17.95 -4.03
N LYS A 432 -1.90 -16.89 -3.23
CA LYS A 432 -2.91 -16.69 -2.18
C LYS A 432 -4.29 -16.59 -2.83
N GLN A 433 -5.17 -17.54 -2.51
CA GLN A 433 -6.54 -17.53 -3.02
C GLN A 433 -7.42 -16.68 -2.09
N PRO A 434 -8.30 -15.82 -2.66
CA PRO A 434 -9.24 -15.09 -1.85
C PRO A 434 -10.35 -16.02 -1.32
N PRO A 435 -10.94 -15.73 -0.16
CA PRO A 435 -12.11 -16.47 0.33
C PRO A 435 -13.30 -16.42 -0.63
N VAL A 436 -13.45 -15.30 -1.34
CA VAL A 436 -14.47 -15.08 -2.37
C VAL A 436 -13.84 -14.38 -3.57
N GLU A 437 -14.06 -14.91 -4.77
CA GLU A 437 -13.63 -14.27 -6.01
C GLU A 437 -14.46 -13.00 -6.26
N ALA A 438 -13.88 -11.84 -5.97
CA ALA A 438 -14.57 -10.54 -6.00
C ALA A 438 -14.20 -9.67 -7.21
N PHE A 439 -12.98 -9.84 -7.74
CA PHE A 439 -12.46 -9.06 -8.85
C PHE A 439 -12.02 -9.93 -10.03
N ASP A 440 -12.11 -9.34 -11.22
CA ASP A 440 -11.54 -9.81 -12.46
C ASP A 440 -10.65 -8.71 -13.03
N MET A 441 -9.34 -8.86 -12.82
CA MET A 441 -8.29 -7.95 -13.27
C MET A 441 -7.41 -8.65 -14.30
N THR A 442 -7.05 -7.90 -15.33
CA THR A 442 -6.04 -8.30 -16.33
C THR A 442 -5.02 -7.18 -16.47
N ILE A 443 -3.76 -7.57 -16.62
CA ILE A 443 -2.64 -6.65 -16.81
C ILE A 443 -1.87 -7.13 -18.04
N ASP A 444 -1.64 -6.21 -18.96
CA ASP A 444 -0.83 -6.42 -20.15
C ASP A 444 0.36 -5.46 -20.13
N GLU A 445 1.55 -6.00 -20.40
CA GLU A 445 2.81 -5.24 -20.38
C GLU A 445 3.42 -5.26 -21.78
N ASP A 446 3.36 -4.11 -22.45
CA ASP A 446 3.96 -3.94 -23.78
C ASP A 446 5.31 -3.21 -23.66
N PHE A 447 6.39 -3.97 -23.84
CA PHE A 447 7.75 -3.43 -23.86
C PHE A 447 8.11 -2.93 -25.26
N SER A 448 8.72 -1.74 -25.32
CA SER A 448 9.08 -1.11 -26.58
C SER A 448 10.02 -2.00 -27.40
N ARG A 449 9.58 -2.35 -28.62
CA ARG A 449 10.41 -3.12 -29.57
C ARG A 449 11.64 -2.34 -30.04
N PHE A 450 11.53 -1.01 -30.05
CA PHE A 450 12.62 -0.10 -30.36
C PHE A 450 13.25 0.42 -29.05
N GLY A 451 14.58 0.54 -29.00
CA GLY A 451 15.30 1.04 -27.82
C GLY A 451 15.59 0.01 -26.73
N ASN A 452 15.75 -1.27 -27.06
CA ASN A 452 16.11 -2.35 -26.10
C ASN A 452 15.19 -2.40 -24.87
N LYS A 453 13.86 -2.37 -25.09
CA LYS A 453 12.83 -2.39 -24.03
C LYS A 453 12.89 -1.20 -23.04
N SER A 454 13.41 -0.04 -23.44
CA SER A 454 13.58 1.11 -22.54
C SER A 454 12.28 1.72 -22.00
N HIS A 455 11.16 1.54 -22.73
CA HIS A 455 9.82 1.98 -22.32
C HIS A 455 8.93 0.77 -22.17
N CYS A 456 8.07 0.76 -21.16
CA CYS A 456 7.02 -0.23 -21.02
C CYS A 456 5.69 0.46 -20.79
N THR A 457 4.70 0.12 -21.60
CA THR A 457 3.32 0.57 -21.42
C THR A 457 2.56 -0.54 -20.72
N ILE A 458 2.10 -0.26 -19.50
CA ILE A 458 1.20 -1.15 -18.77
C ILE A 458 -0.23 -0.75 -19.09
N THR A 459 -1.05 -1.73 -19.45
CA THR A 459 -2.50 -1.59 -19.54
C THR A 459 -3.15 -2.44 -18.46
N VAL A 460 -3.91 -1.79 -17.59
CA VAL A 460 -4.62 -2.44 -16.48
C VAL A 460 -6.11 -2.37 -16.73
N CYS A 461 -6.78 -3.51 -16.74
CA CYS A 461 -8.23 -3.62 -16.81
C CYS A 461 -8.76 -4.29 -15.54
N ALA A 462 -9.83 -3.77 -14.97
CA ALA A 462 -10.45 -4.36 -13.77
C ALA A 462 -11.98 -4.29 -13.84
N ARG A 463 -12.63 -5.32 -13.28
CA ARG A 463 -14.08 -5.47 -13.22
C ARG A 463 -14.50 -6.14 -11.90
N TRP A 464 -15.63 -5.72 -11.34
CA TRP A 464 -16.22 -6.36 -10.17
C TRP A 464 -17.08 -7.57 -10.59
N ILE A 465 -16.87 -8.72 -9.96
CA ILE A 465 -17.61 -9.96 -10.30
C ILE A 465 -18.60 -10.39 -9.21
N ASN A 466 -18.41 -9.99 -7.96
CA ASN A 466 -19.27 -10.41 -6.85
C ASN A 466 -20.59 -9.60 -6.79
N THR A 467 -21.46 -9.82 -7.77
CA THR A 467 -22.76 -9.14 -7.90
C THR A 467 -23.79 -9.55 -6.86
N LEU A 468 -23.57 -10.67 -6.17
CA LEU A 468 -24.42 -11.13 -5.06
C LEU A 468 -24.34 -10.19 -3.85
N GLU A 469 -23.18 -9.59 -3.63
CA GLU A 469 -22.93 -8.61 -2.57
C GLU A 469 -23.34 -7.21 -3.03
N SER A 470 -22.83 -6.76 -4.18
CA SER A 470 -23.10 -5.41 -4.67
C SER A 470 -22.87 -5.27 -6.17
N MET A 471 -23.52 -4.29 -6.81
CA MET A 471 -23.33 -3.99 -8.24
C MET A 471 -21.99 -3.29 -8.57
N THR A 472 -21.33 -2.69 -7.58
CA THR A 472 -20.05 -1.99 -7.73
C THR A 472 -19.15 -2.33 -6.54
N SER A 473 -17.83 -2.32 -6.69
CA SER A 473 -16.89 -2.41 -5.57
C SER A 473 -16.91 -1.13 -4.71
N SER A 474 -16.36 -1.23 -3.51
CA SER A 474 -16.03 -0.11 -2.62
C SER A 474 -14.77 0.59 -3.15
N ALA A 475 -14.21 1.50 -2.36
CA ALA A 475 -12.86 2.00 -2.59
C ALA A 475 -11.91 0.80 -2.70
N SER A 476 -11.18 0.75 -3.80
CA SER A 476 -10.31 -0.37 -4.15
C SER A 476 -8.94 0.15 -4.51
N VAL A 477 -7.91 -0.58 -4.12
CA VAL A 477 -6.52 -0.25 -4.43
C VAL A 477 -5.97 -1.31 -5.37
N ILE A 478 -5.21 -0.88 -6.36
CA ILE A 478 -4.44 -1.76 -7.25
C ILE A 478 -2.98 -1.50 -7.00
N GLU A 479 -2.25 -2.52 -6.60
CA GLU A 479 -0.80 -2.52 -6.42
C GLU A 479 -0.16 -3.35 -7.52
N ILE A 480 0.82 -2.77 -8.20
CA ILE A 480 1.57 -3.43 -9.27
C ILE A 480 3.05 -3.30 -8.96
N GLU A 481 3.73 -4.44 -8.86
CA GLU A 481 5.18 -4.45 -8.69
C GLU A 481 5.86 -3.97 -9.98
N VAL A 482 6.75 -3.00 -9.85
CA VAL A 482 7.53 -2.45 -10.97
C VAL A 482 8.81 -3.29 -11.13
N PRO A 483 9.22 -3.66 -12.36
CA PRO A 483 10.49 -4.34 -12.56
C PRO A 483 11.68 -3.49 -12.08
N THR A 484 12.69 -4.11 -11.49
CA THR A 484 13.92 -3.44 -11.05
C THR A 484 14.53 -2.60 -12.18
N GLY A 485 14.93 -1.37 -11.88
CA GLY A 485 15.47 -0.44 -12.88
C GLY A 485 14.44 0.27 -13.74
N TYR A 486 13.15 -0.03 -13.63
CA TYR A 486 12.09 0.78 -14.20
C TYR A 486 11.48 1.68 -13.11
N VAL A 487 11.03 2.85 -13.53
CA VAL A 487 10.34 3.82 -12.67
C VAL A 487 9.19 4.41 -13.46
N ALA A 488 8.02 4.49 -12.84
CA ALA A 488 6.92 5.31 -13.32
C ALA A 488 6.96 6.65 -12.60
N PHE A 489 7.25 7.72 -13.34
CA PHE A 489 7.30 9.06 -12.75
C PHE A 489 5.91 9.52 -12.34
N GLN A 490 5.79 10.06 -11.13
CA GLN A 490 4.54 10.59 -10.58
C GLN A 490 3.80 11.52 -11.57
N ILE A 491 4.52 12.41 -12.27
CA ILE A 491 3.91 13.36 -13.22
C ILE A 491 3.29 12.68 -14.45
N ASP A 492 3.91 11.58 -14.93
CA ASP A 492 3.41 10.83 -16.08
C ASP A 492 2.20 9.98 -15.68
N LEU A 493 2.19 9.46 -14.45
CA LEU A 493 1.05 8.75 -13.85
C LEU A 493 -0.14 9.69 -13.61
N GLU A 494 0.05 10.86 -13.01
CA GLU A 494 -1.02 11.85 -12.82
C GLU A 494 -1.63 12.27 -14.16
N ARG A 495 -0.79 12.42 -15.19
CA ARG A 495 -1.24 12.69 -16.55
C ARG A 495 -2.10 11.54 -17.09
N SER A 496 -1.67 10.28 -16.94
CA SER A 496 -2.43 9.12 -17.42
C SER A 496 -3.81 9.00 -16.75
N ILE A 497 -3.89 9.34 -15.46
CA ILE A 497 -5.16 9.38 -14.70
C ILE A 497 -6.08 10.45 -15.25
N SER A 498 -5.57 11.67 -15.43
CA SER A 498 -6.37 12.78 -15.97
C SER A 498 -6.93 12.45 -17.36
N LEU A 499 -6.16 11.72 -18.17
CA LEU A 499 -6.56 11.24 -19.48
C LEU A 499 -7.65 10.16 -19.36
N ALA A 500 -7.48 9.16 -18.49
CA ALA A 500 -8.44 8.08 -18.25
C ALA A 500 -9.78 8.59 -17.70
N GLN A 501 -9.76 9.63 -16.86
CA GLN A 501 -10.95 10.31 -16.38
C GLN A 501 -11.68 11.05 -17.52
N ARG A 502 -10.92 11.76 -18.37
CA ARG A 502 -11.47 12.55 -19.48
C ARG A 502 -12.03 11.70 -20.62
N SER A 503 -11.37 10.59 -20.93
CA SER A 503 -11.79 9.60 -21.94
C SER A 503 -12.96 8.73 -21.47
N ARG A 504 -13.28 8.77 -20.17
CA ARG A 504 -14.21 7.88 -19.48
C ARG A 504 -13.84 6.39 -19.56
N SER A 505 -12.57 6.06 -19.84
CA SER A 505 -12.11 4.67 -19.83
C SER A 505 -11.95 4.12 -18.41
N PHE A 506 -11.60 5.00 -17.46
CA PHE A 506 -11.55 4.70 -16.02
C PHE A 506 -11.97 5.93 -15.19
N PRO A 507 -13.28 6.26 -15.11
CA PRO A 507 -13.76 7.50 -14.50
C PRO A 507 -13.54 7.62 -12.98
N SER A 508 -13.43 6.50 -12.26
CA SER A 508 -13.34 6.45 -10.79
C SER A 508 -11.91 6.46 -10.24
N LEU A 509 -10.89 6.47 -11.12
CA LEU A 509 -9.50 6.63 -10.72
C LEU A 509 -9.36 7.99 -10.04
N ARG A 510 -8.70 8.06 -8.89
CA ARG A 510 -8.61 9.31 -8.12
C ARG A 510 -7.18 9.67 -7.78
N ASP A 511 -6.35 8.70 -7.42
CA ASP A 511 -5.00 8.95 -6.94
C ASP A 511 -4.03 7.84 -7.34
N VAL A 512 -2.75 8.17 -7.34
CA VAL A 512 -1.62 7.28 -7.64
C VAL A 512 -0.37 7.68 -6.89
N ILE A 513 0.40 6.66 -6.56
CA ILE A 513 1.75 6.76 -6.04
C ILE A 513 2.65 6.05 -7.04
N GLY A 514 3.53 6.81 -7.69
CA GLY A 514 4.59 6.28 -8.53
C GLY A 514 5.89 6.12 -7.78
N GLY A 515 6.67 5.11 -8.14
CA GLY A 515 7.98 4.87 -7.56
C GLY A 515 8.62 3.57 -8.03
N HIS A 516 9.15 2.81 -7.08
CA HIS A 516 9.66 1.44 -7.30
C HIS A 516 8.57 0.36 -7.08
N GLY A 517 7.39 0.77 -6.62
CA GLY A 517 6.13 0.02 -6.67
C GLY A 517 5.02 1.02 -7.00
N ASP A 518 4.10 0.66 -7.91
CA ASP A 518 3.06 1.58 -8.34
C ASP A 518 1.74 1.22 -7.64
N THR A 519 1.26 2.13 -6.80
CA THR A 519 0.01 1.98 -6.04
C THR A 519 -1.05 2.93 -6.61
N PHE A 520 -2.17 2.38 -7.07
CA PHE A 520 -3.30 3.14 -7.63
C PHE A 520 -4.51 3.06 -6.71
N ALA A 521 -4.97 4.20 -6.19
CA ALA A 521 -6.15 4.27 -5.34
C ALA A 521 -7.39 4.70 -6.14
N LYS A 522 -8.50 3.98 -5.95
CA LYS A 522 -9.72 4.12 -6.76
C LYS A 522 -10.95 4.28 -5.88
N LYS A 523 -11.92 5.05 -6.39
CA LYS A 523 -13.20 5.24 -5.70
C LYS A 523 -14.11 4.00 -5.80
N THR A 524 -14.22 3.37 -6.97
CA THR A 524 -15.11 2.22 -7.25
C THR A 524 -14.72 1.47 -8.52
N ILE A 525 -15.14 0.21 -8.67
CA ILE A 525 -15.06 -0.59 -9.89
C ILE A 525 -16.44 -1.19 -10.18
N PRO A 526 -17.01 -0.99 -11.38
CA PRO A 526 -18.34 -1.48 -11.68
C PRO A 526 -18.31 -2.95 -12.12
N SER A 527 -19.48 -3.59 -12.08
CA SER A 527 -19.63 -4.98 -12.54
C SER A 527 -19.99 -5.13 -14.02
N ASN A 528 -20.59 -4.09 -14.61
CA ASN A 528 -21.18 -4.14 -15.94
C ASN A 528 -20.15 -4.09 -17.07
N GLU A 529 -19.03 -3.40 -16.86
CA GLU A 529 -17.97 -3.21 -17.84
C GLU A 529 -16.59 -3.29 -17.19
N SER A 530 -15.59 -3.72 -17.95
CA SER A 530 -14.18 -3.66 -17.54
C SER A 530 -13.64 -2.26 -17.78
N TRP A 531 -13.25 -1.57 -16.72
CA TRP A 531 -12.58 -0.28 -16.86
C TRP A 531 -11.08 -0.48 -17.03
N CYS A 532 -10.52 0.22 -18.01
CA CYS A 532 -9.12 0.09 -18.38
C CYS A 532 -8.42 1.44 -18.40
N PHE A 533 -7.16 1.46 -17.96
CA PHE A 533 -6.27 2.60 -18.11
C PHE A 533 -4.86 2.11 -18.39
N SER A 534 -4.09 2.94 -19.09
CA SER A 534 -2.72 2.63 -19.45
C SER A 534 -1.79 3.73 -18.97
N TYR A 535 -0.60 3.34 -18.53
CA TYR A 535 0.46 4.26 -18.15
C TYR A 535 1.82 3.72 -18.62
N GLU A 536 2.82 4.60 -18.62
CA GLU A 536 4.15 4.30 -19.11
C GLU A 536 5.16 4.32 -17.96
N MET A 537 5.97 3.25 -17.88
CA MET A 537 7.17 3.21 -17.06
C MET A 537 8.41 3.34 -17.97
N LYS A 538 9.46 3.95 -17.42
CA LYS A 538 10.71 4.20 -18.14
C LYS A 538 11.87 3.55 -17.41
N ARG A 539 12.82 2.99 -18.15
CA ARG A 539 14.04 2.44 -17.56
C ARG A 539 14.92 3.56 -17.01
N TRP A 540 15.12 3.56 -15.70
CA TRP A 540 15.98 4.50 -14.95
C TRP A 540 17.44 4.05 -14.93
N TYR A 541 17.70 2.77 -14.64
CA TYR A 541 19.05 2.18 -14.73
C TYR A 541 19.03 0.82 -15.45
N PRO A 542 20.15 0.46 -16.10
CA PRO A 542 20.29 -0.81 -16.80
C PRO A 542 20.34 -2.00 -15.82
N VAL A 543 19.34 -2.89 -15.88
CA VAL A 543 19.33 -4.17 -15.15
C VAL A 543 19.19 -5.33 -16.14
N ALA A 544 20.04 -6.34 -15.98
CA ALA A 544 20.00 -7.58 -16.75
C ALA A 544 19.52 -8.75 -15.88
N ASN A 545 19.03 -9.82 -16.51
CA ASN A 545 18.53 -11.02 -15.84
C ASN A 545 17.50 -10.70 -14.71
N LEU A 546 16.49 -9.92 -15.08
CA LEU A 546 15.42 -9.51 -14.17
C LEU A 546 14.57 -10.68 -13.69
N THR A 547 13.91 -10.48 -12.55
CA THR A 547 12.97 -11.44 -11.98
C THR A 547 11.91 -11.85 -13.02
N ARG A 548 11.70 -13.16 -13.11
CA ARG A 548 10.78 -13.74 -14.11
C ARG A 548 9.32 -13.47 -13.76
N VAL A 549 8.98 -13.62 -12.48
CA VAL A 549 7.61 -13.50 -11.97
C VAL A 549 7.55 -12.34 -11.00
N ARG A 550 6.59 -11.45 -11.24
CA ARG A 550 6.16 -10.39 -10.34
C ARG A 550 4.70 -10.61 -9.95
N MET A 551 4.19 -9.87 -8.99
CA MET A 551 2.78 -9.86 -8.67
C MET A 551 2.11 -8.50 -8.88
N ALA A 552 0.80 -8.58 -9.06
CA ALA A 552 -0.09 -7.46 -8.93
C ALA A 552 -1.29 -7.89 -8.09
N THR A 553 -1.75 -7.01 -7.22
CA THR A 553 -2.90 -7.28 -6.37
C THR A 553 -3.93 -6.18 -6.49
N ILE A 554 -5.20 -6.57 -6.51
CA ILE A 554 -6.33 -5.65 -6.39
C ILE A 554 -7.13 -6.07 -5.18
N TYR A 555 -7.49 -5.11 -4.32
CA TYR A 555 -8.28 -5.39 -3.12
C TYR A 555 -9.18 -4.21 -2.75
N GLU A 556 -10.28 -4.47 -2.02
CA GLU A 556 -11.06 -3.40 -1.40
C GLU A 556 -10.36 -2.87 -0.14
N GLN A 557 -10.28 -1.55 0.00
CA GLN A 557 -9.56 -0.88 1.11
C GLN A 557 -10.15 -1.23 2.48
N TYR A 558 -11.49 -1.25 2.61
CA TYR A 558 -12.17 -1.53 3.88
C TYR A 558 -12.41 -3.03 4.14
N GLN A 559 -12.26 -3.86 3.10
CA GLN A 559 -12.44 -5.32 3.16
C GLN A 559 -11.34 -6.01 2.33
N PRO A 560 -10.07 -6.03 2.79
CA PRO A 560 -8.96 -6.57 2.03
C PRO A 560 -9.06 -8.07 1.69
N GLU A 561 -9.99 -8.80 2.32
CA GLU A 561 -10.33 -10.19 1.98
C GLU A 561 -10.96 -10.31 0.59
N ARG A 562 -11.59 -9.24 0.11
CA ARG A 562 -12.02 -9.10 -1.28
C ARG A 562 -10.80 -8.67 -2.07
N PHE A 563 -9.97 -9.63 -2.45
CA PHE A 563 -8.81 -9.38 -3.28
C PHE A 563 -8.70 -10.35 -4.45
N GLN A 564 -7.88 -9.98 -5.41
CA GLN A 564 -7.39 -10.87 -6.44
C GLN A 564 -5.89 -10.64 -6.60
N MET A 565 -5.13 -11.73 -6.57
CA MET A 565 -3.71 -11.74 -6.85
C MET A 565 -3.47 -12.31 -8.26
N LEU A 566 -2.66 -11.60 -9.03
CA LEU A 566 -2.18 -11.97 -10.36
C LEU A 566 -0.66 -12.10 -10.32
N MET A 567 -0.15 -13.07 -11.08
CA MET A 567 1.28 -13.20 -11.34
C MET A 567 1.56 -12.69 -12.75
N LEU A 568 2.53 -11.78 -12.86
CA LEU A 568 2.97 -11.18 -14.11
C LEU A 568 4.26 -11.86 -14.56
N ASN A 569 4.24 -12.42 -15.76
CA ASN A 569 5.44 -12.97 -16.38
C ASN A 569 6.13 -11.88 -17.19
N SER A 570 7.28 -11.43 -16.71
CA SER A 570 8.05 -10.38 -17.38
C SER A 570 8.82 -10.96 -18.57
N THR A 571 8.71 -10.32 -19.74
CA THR A 571 9.59 -10.65 -20.89
C THR A 571 10.98 -10.05 -20.75
N VAL A 572 11.21 -9.21 -19.74
CA VAL A 572 12.49 -8.50 -19.54
C VAL A 572 13.55 -9.39 -18.90
N ASN A 573 13.16 -10.52 -18.33
CA ASN A 573 14.09 -11.54 -17.81
C ASN A 573 15.05 -12.07 -18.90
N THR A 574 14.69 -11.97 -20.18
CA THR A 574 15.55 -12.39 -21.30
C THR A 574 16.62 -11.36 -21.68
N LEU A 575 16.65 -10.18 -21.05
CA LEU A 575 17.64 -9.16 -21.38
C LEU A 575 19.02 -9.57 -20.85
N ASP A 576 19.94 -9.81 -21.77
CA ASP A 576 21.35 -10.07 -21.48
C ASP A 576 22.09 -8.77 -21.17
N ILE A 577 23.18 -8.87 -20.40
CA ILE A 577 24.02 -7.73 -20.00
C ILE A 577 24.42 -6.82 -21.18
N CYS A 578 24.62 -7.40 -22.35
CA CYS A 578 24.98 -6.66 -23.56
C CYS A 578 23.83 -5.86 -24.14
N GLU A 579 22.61 -6.39 -24.12
CA GLU A 579 21.42 -5.69 -24.60
C GLU A 579 21.06 -4.51 -23.70
N VAL A 580 21.29 -4.67 -22.39
CA VAL A 580 21.01 -3.65 -21.39
C VAL A 580 22.02 -2.51 -21.46
N CYS A 581 23.32 -2.84 -21.59
CA CYS A 581 24.37 -1.83 -21.67
C CYS A 581 24.37 -1.05 -23.00
N GLY A 582 24.05 -1.72 -24.11
CA GLY A 582 23.91 -1.08 -25.43
C GLY A 582 25.16 -0.33 -25.93
N SER A 583 26.32 -0.56 -25.32
CA SER A 583 27.57 0.16 -25.60
C SER A 583 28.73 -0.81 -25.74
N TYR A 584 29.67 -0.46 -26.63
CA TYR A 584 30.95 -1.16 -26.81
C TYR A 584 31.87 -1.02 -25.59
N GLN A 585 31.55 -0.11 -24.66
CA GLN A 585 32.30 0.12 -23.43
C GLN A 585 32.01 -0.94 -22.37
N CYS A 586 30.99 -1.79 -22.57
CA CYS A 586 30.74 -2.87 -21.64
C CYS A 586 31.75 -4.01 -21.81
N PRO A 587 32.38 -4.46 -20.72
CA PRO A 587 33.20 -5.66 -20.75
C PRO A 587 32.32 -6.84 -21.21
N TYR A 588 32.88 -7.73 -22.04
CA TYR A 588 32.25 -8.98 -22.50
C TYR A 588 31.16 -8.88 -23.59
N CYS A 589 31.03 -7.75 -24.30
CA CYS A 589 30.04 -7.59 -25.37
C CYS A 589 30.65 -7.40 -26.77
N PRO A 590 31.07 -8.49 -27.46
CA PRO A 590 31.78 -8.40 -28.75
C PRO A 590 30.88 -7.94 -29.91
N ILE A 591 29.56 -8.05 -29.78
CA ILE A 591 28.58 -7.80 -30.85
C ILE A 591 28.49 -6.30 -31.19
N TYR A 592 28.77 -5.41 -30.24
CA TYR A 592 28.85 -3.96 -30.47
C TYR A 592 30.24 -3.50 -30.92
N SER A 593 31.22 -4.41 -30.97
CA SER A 593 32.58 -4.13 -31.44
C SER A 593 32.76 -4.33 -32.95
N SER A 594 31.80 -4.97 -33.62
CA SER A 594 31.87 -5.20 -35.08
C SER A 594 31.36 -3.99 -35.85
N ALA A 595 32.25 -3.04 -36.14
CA ALA A 595 32.05 -2.18 -37.30
C ALA A 595 32.13 -3.07 -38.56
N LEU A 596 31.12 -3.03 -39.43
CA LEU A 596 31.25 -3.53 -40.80
C LEU A 596 32.39 -2.73 -41.45
N THR A 597 33.59 -3.32 -41.47
CA THR A 597 34.66 -2.83 -42.31
C THR A 597 34.16 -2.96 -43.74
N LEU A 598 33.66 -1.86 -44.31
CA LEU A 598 33.49 -1.72 -45.74
C LEU A 598 34.87 -1.97 -46.34
N VAL A 599 35.10 -3.20 -46.80
CA VAL A 599 36.26 -3.54 -47.62
C VAL A 599 36.18 -2.58 -48.81
N PRO A 600 37.16 -1.68 -49.01
CA PRO A 600 37.14 -0.83 -50.18
C PRO A 600 37.14 -1.76 -51.40
N PRO A 601 36.29 -1.51 -52.42
CA PRO A 601 36.25 -2.36 -53.59
C PRO A 601 37.66 -2.45 -54.19
N PRO A 602 38.08 -3.61 -54.72
CA PRO A 602 39.43 -3.76 -55.24
C PRO A 602 39.68 -2.68 -56.30
N ILE A 603 40.79 -1.96 -56.18
CA ILE A 603 41.23 -0.88 -57.07
C ILE A 603 41.20 -1.30 -58.56
N ALA A 604 41.23 -2.61 -58.83
CA ALA A 604 41.05 -3.19 -60.16
C ALA A 604 39.68 -2.85 -60.81
N ALA A 605 38.60 -2.75 -60.03
CA ALA A 605 37.26 -2.49 -60.56
C ALA A 605 37.07 -1.02 -60.99
N SER A 606 37.66 -0.07 -60.25
CA SER A 606 37.67 1.34 -60.64
C SER A 606 38.59 1.61 -61.84
N ALA A 607 39.74 0.94 -61.93
CA ALA A 607 40.64 1.05 -63.08
C ALA A 607 40.03 0.50 -64.39
N LEU A 608 39.25 -0.58 -64.32
CA LEU A 608 38.55 -1.15 -65.47
C LEU A 608 37.43 -0.23 -65.99
N VAL A 609 36.70 0.45 -65.10
CA VAL A 609 35.66 1.41 -65.51
C VAL A 609 36.27 2.64 -66.18
N PHE A 610 37.40 3.15 -65.67
CA PHE A 610 38.13 4.26 -66.32
C PHE A 610 38.71 3.87 -67.68
N LEU A 611 39.28 2.66 -67.82
CA LEU A 611 39.78 2.15 -69.10
C LEU A 611 38.66 1.95 -70.11
N VAL A 612 37.51 1.40 -69.69
CA VAL A 612 36.35 1.22 -70.58
C VAL A 612 35.76 2.56 -70.99
N SER A 613 35.66 3.56 -70.10
CA SER A 613 35.20 4.90 -70.46
C SER A 613 36.18 5.64 -71.40
N TYR A 614 37.49 5.44 -71.22
CA TYR A 614 38.52 6.06 -72.06
C TYR A 614 38.55 5.43 -73.46
N VAL A 615 38.39 4.11 -73.54
CA VAL A 615 38.27 3.38 -74.82
C VAL A 615 36.95 3.73 -75.54
N TRP A 616 35.85 3.92 -74.81
CA TRP A 616 34.59 4.38 -75.39
C TRP A 616 34.65 5.81 -75.94
N GLN A 617 35.38 6.71 -75.28
CA GLN A 617 35.59 8.09 -75.77
C GLN A 617 36.52 8.17 -76.99
N LEU A 618 37.39 7.16 -77.22
CA LEU A 618 38.28 7.10 -78.38
C LEU A 618 37.65 6.39 -79.60
N LEU A 619 36.58 5.62 -79.43
CA LEU A 619 35.97 4.79 -80.49
C LEU A 619 34.57 5.27 -80.94
N ALA A 620 34.04 6.36 -80.39
CA ALA A 620 32.73 6.89 -80.79
C ALA A 620 32.85 7.98 -81.89
N PRO A 621 32.39 7.73 -83.13
CA PRO A 621 32.34 8.74 -84.18
C PRO A 621 31.21 9.76 -83.94
N ALA A 622 31.53 11.02 -84.18
CA ALA A 622 30.62 12.16 -84.08
C ALA A 622 29.39 11.99 -84.98
N THR A 623 28.24 11.70 -84.37
CA THR A 623 26.94 11.87 -85.02
C THR A 623 25.98 12.56 -84.06
N HIS A 624 25.65 13.80 -84.40
CA HIS A 624 24.56 14.57 -83.82
C HIS A 624 23.23 13.91 -84.20
N LEU A 625 22.34 13.68 -83.23
CA LEU A 625 20.90 13.87 -83.41
C LEU A 625 20.21 14.05 -82.03
N PRO A 626 19.13 14.86 -81.96
CA PRO A 626 18.64 15.45 -80.72
C PRO A 626 17.38 14.75 -80.19
N TRP A 627 17.31 14.51 -78.89
CA TRP A 627 16.03 14.32 -78.19
C TRP A 627 16.09 15.00 -76.83
N ARG A 628 15.61 16.25 -76.77
CA ARG A 628 15.05 16.87 -75.57
C ARG A 628 13.61 16.39 -75.46
N ALA A 629 13.29 15.63 -74.43
CA ALA A 629 12.09 15.81 -73.58
C ALA A 629 11.96 14.65 -72.59
N THR A 630 11.38 14.97 -71.43
CA THR A 630 10.82 14.08 -70.41
C THR A 630 11.81 13.32 -69.52
N LEU A 631 12.22 13.95 -68.41
CA LEU A 631 12.52 13.30 -67.13
C LEU A 631 12.50 14.33 -65.98
N SER A 632 11.44 15.13 -65.94
CA SER A 632 11.09 16.00 -64.82
C SER A 632 9.85 15.44 -64.13
N GLU A 633 9.96 14.27 -63.52
CA GLU A 633 8.97 13.68 -62.60
C GLU A 633 9.51 12.32 -62.12
N LEU A 634 10.42 12.33 -61.13
CA LEU A 634 10.72 11.19 -60.24
C LEU A 634 11.74 11.53 -59.13
N HIS A 635 11.86 12.79 -58.74
CA HIS A 635 12.54 13.21 -57.50
C HIS A 635 11.54 13.89 -56.55
N ALA A 636 10.61 13.08 -56.03
CA ALA A 636 9.79 13.42 -54.88
C ALA A 636 9.49 12.14 -54.10
N SER A 637 10.44 11.67 -53.30
CA SER A 637 10.24 10.84 -52.10
C SER A 637 11.61 10.54 -51.51
N ASN A 638 11.73 10.64 -50.19
CA ASN A 638 12.92 10.34 -49.37
C ASN A 638 13.95 11.49 -49.24
N ARG A 639 13.49 12.66 -48.79
CA ARG A 639 14.19 13.38 -47.71
C ARG A 639 13.55 12.95 -46.39
N VAL A 640 14.31 12.27 -45.53
CA VAL A 640 14.05 12.24 -44.09
C VAL A 640 15.22 12.97 -43.46
N ASP A 641 14.90 14.12 -42.88
CA ASP A 641 15.83 15.02 -42.21
C ASP A 641 16.41 14.36 -40.95
N PHE A 642 17.72 14.17 -40.93
CA PHE A 642 18.47 14.00 -39.69
C PHE A 642 18.68 15.38 -39.06
N MET A 643 17.72 15.82 -38.23
CA MET A 643 17.95 16.95 -37.31
C MET A 643 18.86 16.50 -36.17
N THR A 644 20.14 16.79 -36.31
CA THR A 644 21.11 16.81 -35.22
C THR A 644 20.91 18.10 -34.41
N LYS A 645 20.22 18.04 -33.27
CA LYS A 645 20.28 19.11 -32.27
C LYS A 645 21.52 18.89 -31.39
N ARG A 646 22.60 19.59 -31.74
CA ARG A 646 23.67 19.97 -30.79
C ARG A 646 23.10 21.07 -29.89
N SER A 647 23.00 20.80 -28.59
CA SER A 647 22.85 21.86 -27.59
C SER A 647 24.25 22.31 -27.18
N SER A 648 24.65 23.48 -27.66
CA SER A 648 25.63 24.34 -27.01
C SER A 648 24.90 25.29 -26.08
N SER A 649 25.30 25.34 -24.81
CA SER A 649 25.21 26.52 -23.94
C SER A 649 26.66 26.99 -23.68
N PRO A 650 26.90 28.20 -23.14
CA PRO A 650 26.14 28.86 -22.06
C PRO A 650 24.91 29.64 -22.50
#